data_AF-A0A921MLN1-F1
#
_entry.id   AF-A0A921MLN1-F1
#
_cell.length_a   1.000
_cell.length_b   1.000
_cell.length_c   1.000
_cell.angle_alpha   90.00
_cell.angle_beta   90.00
_cell.angle_gamma   90.00
#
_symmetry.space_group_name_H-M   'P 1'
#
loop_
_entity.id
_entity.type
_entity.pdbx_description
1 polymer ?
#
loop_
_entity_poly.entity_id
_entity_poly.type
_entity_poly.pdbx_seq_one_letter_code
_entity_poly.pdbx_strand_id
1 'polypeptide(L)'
;MKRTSKFLSLLLTLAMVCSLFVPAMAEEDTVTPYEIPDVDGKVVILHTNDTHGADMAVEGESIGMAGVAQLKKDFEAAGAQVLLLSAGDSIMGKPLVSADEGKSAIEFMNAAGYDAMTVGNHELDFGIDNLKSLAEDAEFDILCADMTDETTNSTVFPANKIYDLDGVKVGVFGLATPETRTKADASKMPNIVFPEREELYACAQAQVDELEAAGADLIVCLGHLGVADESIGNRSIDVCQNVDGIDLFIDGHSHSTTGDITAATGTDSNVVNGTKIVSTGTALANVGVVVYDKTANTLEDSLVSAASYTKTDADVAKLVSDRNAAVEEEYGIKIAETEVDLNGSRSGGAATATNTKAEVTFPDGVGVRTAETNLGDFAADAILWQARKTLGEENVDAALTNGGGIRETIGKGDISKLDLLAVFPFGNTVATIDVTGAQLLEALEAATCTTPDAIGAFPQVSGIEFTINADVAYENGAQYPNSTYYAPANPGSRVTITSVNGQPFDAEATYTIATNDFTAKGGDTYGVFAAAGGWKDVGVALEDALINYTTEELGGKITAEQYGEPAGRISIINLPDDVISGTWYYEAVFYVLSNGIMNGTGKGFEPNGTVTRGTVFQTLYNMAGKPAVTEAASFTDVAGKWYADAAAWAEDEGLTSGTGTGLFNGDAAITRQELAKVFADYTASKNIVPTEDVDLSTYADAGVIPGWASESMETAVSLGILKGSNNRLNPAGTAVRSELAQILLNISALTPAYTEETVSIEVAAQDGVPAHTMTAIVTVPTSATKDAKVPGVVMLHGTGSNMHEVNGAYDMAAAEMAAQGLATIRFNFQGIDEGTEELYVNYSYTSANIDAKAAADYLAGLEVVDGDKLGVMGWSQGGTNAFLAAAAYPETFKSVVTWAGALDLTTMFEDFDAAYAEAEENGSFTMEFDWRTALPTGFQWFKDVKETDVLEETKTIEAPILTINGAADTVVDPASGKTVVDAAQNEASENLIIENCDHTFNMFTGDYTAVNQAIAATADYFNATLSGTAAADKAA
;
A
#
# COMPACT_ATOMS: atom_id res chain seq x y z
N MET A 1 -6.59 -44.04 41.25
CA MET A 1 -6.62 -42.65 40.72
C MET A 1 -8.04 -42.13 40.44
N LYS A 2 -9.00 -42.24 41.38
CA LYS A 2 -10.35 -41.63 41.24
C LYS A 2 -10.84 -40.90 42.51
N ARG A 3 -9.99 -40.77 43.53
CA ARG A 3 -10.30 -40.04 44.78
C ARG A 3 -9.55 -38.71 44.94
N THR A 4 -8.49 -38.48 44.16
CA THR A 4 -7.72 -37.22 44.18
C THR A 4 -8.33 -36.12 43.32
N SER A 5 -9.09 -36.44 42.25
CA SER A 5 -9.73 -35.42 41.41
C SER A 5 -10.90 -34.72 42.10
N LYS A 6 -11.69 -35.43 42.92
CA LYS A 6 -12.81 -34.82 43.66
C LYS A 6 -12.37 -33.92 44.81
N PHE A 7 -11.18 -34.15 45.39
CA PHE A 7 -10.64 -33.29 46.45
C PHE A 7 -10.05 -32.00 45.87
N LEU A 8 -9.45 -32.07 44.68
CA LEU A 8 -8.92 -30.91 43.97
C LEU A 8 -10.04 -30.01 43.41
N SER A 9 -11.11 -30.61 42.85
CA SER A 9 -12.27 -29.84 42.38
C SER A 9 -13.03 -29.15 43.52
N LEU A 10 -13.09 -29.77 44.71
CA LEU A 10 -13.70 -29.16 45.90
C LEU A 10 -12.83 -28.03 46.48
N LEU A 11 -11.50 -28.15 46.41
CA LEU A 11 -10.57 -27.07 46.81
C LEU A 11 -10.63 -25.88 45.83
N LEU A 12 -10.81 -26.15 44.53
CA LEU A 12 -10.95 -25.10 43.51
C LEU A 12 -12.30 -24.38 43.60
N THR A 13 -13.39 -25.08 43.92
CA THR A 13 -14.70 -24.43 44.17
C THR A 13 -14.73 -23.71 45.52
N LEU A 14 -14.04 -24.20 46.54
CA LEU A 14 -13.92 -23.47 47.82
C LEU A 14 -13.01 -22.23 47.68
N ALA A 15 -11.97 -22.28 46.85
CA ALA A 15 -11.16 -21.12 46.50
C ALA A 15 -11.95 -20.08 45.68
N MET A 16 -12.77 -20.52 44.71
CA MET A 16 -13.66 -19.63 43.94
C MET A 16 -14.82 -19.05 44.77
N VAL A 17 -15.32 -19.75 45.79
CA VAL A 17 -16.37 -19.22 46.68
C VAL A 17 -15.78 -18.33 47.77
N CYS A 18 -14.53 -18.56 48.21
CA CYS A 18 -13.83 -17.65 49.11
C CYS A 18 -13.35 -16.37 48.41
N SER A 19 -13.10 -16.38 47.09
CA SER A 19 -12.84 -15.15 46.33
C SER A 19 -14.10 -14.31 46.05
N LEU A 20 -15.30 -14.87 46.24
CA LEU A 20 -16.59 -14.18 46.06
C LEU A 20 -17.17 -13.58 47.37
N PHE A 21 -16.48 -13.75 48.50
CA PHE A 21 -16.88 -13.21 49.82
C PHE A 21 -15.77 -12.45 50.55
N VAL A 22 -14.74 -12.01 49.83
CA VAL A 22 -13.98 -10.85 50.29
C VAL A 22 -14.87 -9.66 49.92
N PRO A 23 -15.51 -8.94 50.87
CA PRO A 23 -15.96 -7.60 50.53
C PRO A 23 -14.72 -6.91 49.96
N ALA A 24 -14.80 -6.46 48.72
CA ALA A 24 -13.88 -5.50 48.17
C ALA A 24 -13.87 -4.32 49.15
N MET A 25 -12.99 -4.39 50.14
CA MET A 25 -12.34 -3.21 50.64
C MET A 25 -11.40 -2.88 49.50
N ALA A 26 -11.94 -2.19 48.49
CA ALA A 26 -11.16 -1.11 47.93
C ALA A 26 -10.76 -0.29 49.15
N GLU A 27 -9.51 -0.42 49.57
CA GLU A 27 -8.84 0.75 50.09
C GLU A 27 -9.06 1.78 48.98
N GLU A 28 -10.02 2.69 49.17
CA GLU A 28 -9.86 4.02 48.59
C GLU A 28 -8.45 4.41 49.01
N ASP A 29 -7.51 4.38 48.07
CA ASP A 29 -6.21 4.98 48.28
C ASP A 29 -6.51 6.45 48.61
N THR A 30 -6.64 6.76 49.90
CA THR A 30 -6.83 8.12 50.35
C THR A 30 -5.52 8.83 50.03
N VAL A 31 -5.49 9.49 48.87
CA VAL A 31 -4.35 10.30 48.45
C VAL A 31 -4.09 11.27 49.59
N THR A 32 -2.89 11.17 50.16
CA THR A 32 -2.52 12.03 51.28
C THR A 32 -2.39 13.45 50.74
N PRO A 33 -3.15 14.43 51.27
CA PRO A 33 -3.05 15.81 50.81
C PRO A 33 -1.61 16.31 50.94
N TYR A 34 -1.15 17.08 49.96
CA TYR A 34 0.19 17.66 50.00
C TYR A 34 0.29 18.66 51.16
N GLU A 35 1.24 18.42 52.06
CA GLU A 35 1.57 19.34 53.15
C GLU A 35 2.78 20.19 52.75
N ILE A 36 2.66 21.51 52.88
CA ILE A 36 3.77 22.44 52.62
C ILE A 36 4.91 22.14 53.62
N PRO A 37 6.13 21.84 53.16
CA PRO A 37 7.27 21.56 54.03
C PRO A 37 7.76 22.81 54.77
N ASP A 38 8.66 22.63 55.74
CA ASP A 38 9.29 23.76 56.45
C ASP A 38 10.30 24.49 55.55
N VAL A 39 9.87 25.67 55.09
CA VAL A 39 10.54 26.49 54.08
C VAL A 39 10.81 27.93 54.56
N ASP A 40 10.63 28.21 55.85
CA ASP A 40 10.81 29.56 56.42
C ASP A 40 12.22 30.09 56.13
N GLY A 41 12.31 31.21 55.41
CA GLY A 41 13.57 31.84 55.01
C GLY A 41 14.36 31.11 53.92
N LYS A 42 13.77 30.11 53.24
CA LYS A 42 14.36 29.42 52.08
C LYS A 42 13.83 29.99 50.77
N VAL A 43 14.53 29.69 49.68
CA VAL A 43 14.05 29.95 48.31
C VAL A 43 13.33 28.71 47.81
N VAL A 44 12.13 28.88 47.24
CA VAL A 44 11.37 27.82 46.59
C VAL A 44 11.19 28.18 45.12
N ILE A 45 11.57 27.29 44.23
CA ILE A 45 11.29 27.39 42.80
C ILE A 45 10.13 26.45 42.51
N LEU A 46 8.98 27.04 42.19
CA LEU A 46 7.87 26.33 41.58
C LEU A 46 8.09 26.32 40.08
N HIS A 47 7.81 25.19 39.43
CA HIS A 47 7.91 25.14 37.98
C HIS A 47 6.85 24.28 37.31
N THR A 48 6.59 24.64 36.05
CA THR A 48 5.69 23.94 35.12
C THR A 48 6.35 23.83 33.75
N ASN A 49 5.83 22.96 32.90
CA ASN A 49 6.23 22.81 31.50
C ASN A 49 5.05 22.18 30.73
N ASP A 50 4.97 22.42 29.42
CA ASP A 50 4.06 21.73 28.51
C ASP A 50 2.59 21.74 29.00
N THR A 51 2.08 22.92 29.38
CA THR A 51 0.71 23.01 29.91
C THR A 51 -0.33 22.73 28.83
N HIS A 52 0.00 23.03 27.56
CA HIS A 52 -0.82 22.77 26.38
C HIS A 52 -2.29 23.16 26.52
N GLY A 53 -2.59 24.27 27.22
CA GLY A 53 -3.95 24.74 27.44
C GLY A 53 -4.75 23.94 28.48
N ALA A 54 -4.12 23.05 29.26
CA ALA A 54 -4.76 22.33 30.37
C ALA A 54 -4.87 23.17 31.66
N ASP A 55 -5.14 24.47 31.51
CA ASP A 55 -5.14 25.48 32.58
C ASP A 55 -6.35 25.40 33.52
N MET A 56 -7.37 24.62 33.15
CA MET A 56 -8.49 24.33 34.02
C MET A 56 -8.11 23.32 35.11
N ALA A 57 -8.43 23.65 36.37
CA ALA A 57 -8.26 22.72 37.48
C ALA A 57 -9.30 21.61 37.41
N VAL A 58 -8.83 20.37 37.37
CA VAL A 58 -9.66 19.15 37.34
C VAL A 58 -9.08 18.16 38.35
N GLU A 59 -9.87 17.83 39.37
CA GLU A 59 -9.42 16.99 40.48
C GLU A 59 -8.86 15.64 39.99
N GLY A 60 -7.62 15.34 40.38
CA GLY A 60 -6.93 14.11 39.97
C GLY A 60 -6.28 14.15 38.59
N GLU A 61 -6.61 15.13 37.73
CA GLU A 61 -6.12 15.21 36.35
C GLU A 61 -5.19 16.40 36.10
N SER A 62 -5.60 17.61 36.50
CA SER A 62 -4.84 18.84 36.33
C SER A 62 -4.96 19.74 37.55
N ILE A 63 -3.84 20.23 38.06
CA ILE A 63 -3.81 21.26 39.10
C ILE A 63 -4.45 22.56 38.58
N GLY A 64 -4.36 22.80 37.27
CA GLY A 64 -4.82 24.02 36.61
C GLY A 64 -4.06 25.26 37.07
N MET A 65 -4.18 26.34 36.30
CA MET A 65 -3.46 27.57 36.57
C MET A 65 -3.88 28.21 37.91
N ALA A 66 -5.14 28.00 38.30
CA ALA A 66 -5.64 28.43 39.61
C ALA A 66 -5.03 27.65 40.79
N GLY A 67 -4.74 26.37 40.61
CA GLY A 67 -4.05 25.58 41.62
C GLY A 67 -2.58 25.96 41.74
N VAL A 68 -1.91 26.24 40.62
CA VAL A 68 -0.54 26.78 40.59
C VAL A 68 -0.46 28.09 41.38
N ALA A 69 -1.38 29.03 41.11
CA ALA A 69 -1.46 30.31 41.80
C ALA A 69 -1.65 30.16 43.33
N GLN A 70 -2.50 29.22 43.74
CA GLN A 70 -2.74 28.95 45.16
C GLN A 70 -1.54 28.26 45.82
N LEU A 71 -0.86 27.37 45.12
CA LEU A 71 0.34 26.70 45.62
C LEU A 71 1.46 27.72 45.89
N LYS A 72 1.68 28.67 44.97
CA LYS A 72 2.60 29.81 45.18
C LYS A 72 2.25 30.56 46.47
N LYS A 73 0.99 30.95 46.64
CA LYS A 73 0.51 31.66 47.85
C LYS A 73 0.69 30.85 49.13
N ASP A 74 0.50 29.54 49.07
CA ASP A 74 0.67 28.65 50.22
C ASP A 74 2.15 28.56 50.66
N PHE A 75 3.10 28.50 49.72
CA PHE A 75 4.54 28.54 50.01
C PHE A 75 5.00 29.91 50.54
N GLU A 76 4.51 31.01 49.96
CA GLU A 76 4.77 32.37 50.45
C GLU A 76 4.24 32.55 51.89
N ALA A 77 3.04 32.03 52.17
CA ALA A 77 2.45 32.07 53.51
C ALA A 77 3.22 31.21 54.53
N ALA A 78 3.98 30.21 54.07
CA ALA A 78 4.87 29.39 54.89
C ALA A 78 6.24 30.05 55.13
N GLY A 79 6.50 31.25 54.59
CA GLY A 79 7.72 32.02 54.83
C GLY A 79 8.81 31.84 53.78
N ALA A 80 8.51 31.19 52.65
CA ALA A 80 9.44 31.08 51.53
C ALA A 80 9.43 32.33 50.64
N GLN A 81 10.58 32.61 50.02
CA GLN A 81 10.63 33.45 48.81
C GLN A 81 10.44 32.54 47.60
N VAL A 82 9.43 32.81 46.77
CA VAL A 82 9.00 31.92 45.69
C VAL A 82 9.30 32.52 44.32
N LEU A 83 9.96 31.75 43.45
CA LEU A 83 9.98 31.98 42.00
C LEU A 83 9.08 30.95 41.32
N LEU A 84 8.22 31.38 40.42
CA LEU A 84 7.39 30.52 39.58
C LEU A 84 7.87 30.60 38.13
N LEU A 85 8.37 29.48 37.61
CA LEU A 85 9.03 29.42 36.31
C LEU A 85 8.32 28.45 35.36
N SER A 86 8.32 28.73 34.05
CA SER A 86 7.81 27.82 33.02
C SER A 86 8.91 27.39 32.05
N ALA A 87 8.95 26.10 31.72
CA ALA A 87 9.85 25.56 30.71
C ALA A 87 9.27 25.61 29.27
N GLY A 88 8.18 26.33 29.01
CA GLY A 88 7.64 26.50 27.65
C GLY A 88 6.39 25.65 27.34
N ASP A 89 5.90 25.75 26.10
CA ASP A 89 4.74 25.06 25.51
C ASP A 89 3.42 25.29 26.25
N SER A 90 3.07 26.56 26.42
CA SER A 90 1.89 27.01 27.16
C SER A 90 0.79 27.59 26.26
N ILE A 91 1.15 28.14 25.11
CA ILE A 91 0.21 28.94 24.31
C ILE A 91 -0.65 28.14 23.32
N MET A 92 -0.37 26.84 23.19
CA MET A 92 -0.97 25.98 22.17
C MET A 92 -1.27 24.60 22.73
N GLY A 93 -2.41 24.03 22.35
CA GLY A 93 -2.84 22.67 22.69
C GLY A 93 -4.36 22.58 22.65
N LYS A 94 -5.00 22.87 23.78
CA LYS A 94 -6.47 22.90 23.89
C LYS A 94 -7.06 24.20 23.31
N PRO A 95 -8.28 24.15 22.75
CA PRO A 95 -9.01 25.33 22.28
C PRO A 95 -9.16 26.46 23.30
N LEU A 96 -9.02 26.15 24.59
CA LEU A 96 -9.03 27.13 25.68
C LEU A 96 -8.05 28.29 25.43
N VAL A 97 -6.87 27.99 24.88
CA VAL A 97 -5.79 28.97 24.62
C VAL A 97 -5.47 29.11 23.13
N SER A 98 -5.71 28.07 22.31
CA SER A 98 -5.40 28.16 20.88
C SER A 98 -6.44 28.96 20.09
N ALA A 99 -7.70 29.03 20.54
CA ALA A 99 -8.75 29.79 19.84
C ALA A 99 -8.54 31.31 19.83
N ASP A 100 -7.59 31.83 20.61
CA ASP A 100 -7.14 33.22 20.60
C ASP A 100 -5.61 33.34 20.50
N GLU A 101 -4.99 32.37 19.82
CA GLU A 101 -3.57 32.39 19.44
C GLU A 101 -2.61 32.58 20.63
N GLY A 102 -2.97 32.02 21.80
CA GLY A 102 -2.13 32.03 22.99
C GLY A 102 -2.37 33.15 23.98
N LYS A 103 -3.20 34.14 23.63
CA LYS A 103 -3.43 35.30 24.48
C LYS A 103 -3.97 34.92 25.87
N SER A 104 -4.95 34.03 25.92
CA SER A 104 -5.49 33.54 27.20
C SER A 104 -4.45 32.85 28.06
N ALA A 105 -3.48 32.12 27.48
CA ALA A 105 -2.41 31.48 28.25
C ALA A 105 -1.55 32.52 28.99
N ILE A 106 -1.15 33.60 28.30
CA ILE A 106 -0.40 34.71 28.92
C ILE A 106 -1.23 35.38 30.02
N GLU A 107 -2.54 35.61 29.79
CA GLU A 107 -3.42 36.19 30.81
C GLU A 107 -3.51 35.30 32.07
N PHE A 108 -3.59 33.97 31.90
CA PHE A 108 -3.65 33.03 33.02
C PHE A 108 -2.31 32.97 33.78
N MET A 109 -1.18 32.97 33.06
CA MET A 109 0.16 32.99 33.65
C MET A 109 0.44 34.29 34.41
N ASN A 110 0.03 35.44 33.85
CA ASN A 110 0.08 36.73 34.54
C ASN A 110 -0.71 36.66 35.87
N ALA A 111 -1.93 36.12 35.83
CA ALA A 111 -2.79 36.02 37.00
C ALA A 111 -2.27 35.03 38.06
N ALA A 112 -1.57 33.96 37.65
CA ALA A 112 -0.89 33.04 38.56
C ALA A 112 0.41 33.62 39.15
N GLY A 113 0.95 34.67 38.53
CA GLY A 113 2.15 35.36 38.96
C GLY A 113 3.41 34.59 38.61
N TYR A 114 3.56 34.16 37.35
CA TYR A 114 4.86 33.67 36.87
C TYR A 114 5.93 34.77 36.96
N ASP A 115 7.18 34.36 37.11
CA ASP A 115 8.33 35.25 37.19
C ASP A 115 9.19 35.16 35.91
N ALA A 116 9.31 33.96 35.33
CA ALA A 116 9.95 33.77 34.03
C ALA A 116 9.42 32.55 33.26
N MET A 117 9.66 32.54 31.96
CA MET A 117 9.37 31.44 31.03
C MET A 117 10.48 31.33 29.97
N THR A 118 10.79 30.12 29.49
CA THR A 118 11.54 29.95 28.22
C THR A 118 10.60 29.67 27.05
N VAL A 119 11.13 29.76 25.84
CA VAL A 119 10.40 29.49 24.60
C VAL A 119 10.44 27.99 24.30
N GLY A 120 9.28 27.34 24.24
CA GLY A 120 9.11 26.02 23.65
C GLY A 120 8.83 26.09 22.14
N ASN A 121 8.82 24.95 21.47
CA ASN A 121 8.60 24.96 20.01
C ASN A 121 7.18 25.44 19.65
N HIS A 122 6.19 25.13 20.48
CA HIS A 122 4.80 25.49 20.22
C HIS A 122 4.49 26.97 20.52
N GLU A 123 5.41 27.71 21.13
CA GLU A 123 5.31 29.18 21.19
C GLU A 123 5.43 29.86 19.83
N LEU A 124 5.91 29.15 18.81
CA LEU A 124 6.11 29.66 17.46
C LEU A 124 5.09 29.15 16.44
N ASP A 125 4.08 28.39 16.87
CA ASP A 125 3.02 27.87 16.00
C ASP A 125 2.19 28.97 15.33
N PHE A 126 1.98 30.09 16.04
CA PHE A 126 1.31 31.29 15.52
C PHE A 126 2.29 32.32 14.95
N GLY A 127 3.58 31.98 14.90
CA GLY A 127 4.66 32.77 14.31
C GLY A 127 5.37 33.74 15.24
N ILE A 128 6.55 34.18 14.80
CA ILE A 128 7.46 35.00 15.60
C ILE A 128 6.88 36.36 15.98
N ASP A 129 6.05 36.95 15.11
CA ASP A 129 5.42 38.24 15.38
C ASP A 129 4.32 38.13 16.43
N ASN A 130 3.55 37.03 16.43
CA ASN A 130 2.58 36.76 17.49
C ASN A 130 3.28 36.57 18.84
N LEU A 131 4.34 35.75 18.88
CA LEU A 131 5.10 35.51 20.11
C LEU A 131 5.71 36.80 20.67
N LYS A 132 6.24 37.68 19.81
CA LYS A 132 6.72 39.01 20.23
C LYS A 132 5.60 39.88 20.80
N SER A 133 4.41 39.85 20.21
CA SER A 133 3.24 40.57 20.74
C SER A 133 2.80 40.02 22.10
N LEU A 134 2.72 38.69 22.25
CA LEU A 134 2.42 38.04 23.51
C LEU A 134 3.45 38.36 24.60
N ALA A 135 4.72 38.45 24.23
CA ALA A 135 5.80 38.86 25.13
C ALA A 135 5.65 40.31 25.64
N GLU A 136 5.01 41.20 24.87
CA GLU A 136 4.69 42.56 25.34
C GLU A 136 3.55 42.59 26.37
N ASP A 137 2.64 41.60 26.30
CA ASP A 137 1.52 41.44 27.23
C ASP A 137 1.89 40.64 28.50
N ALA A 138 3.04 39.95 28.50
CA ALA A 138 3.53 39.19 29.64
C ALA A 138 4.01 40.11 30.79
N GLU A 139 3.55 39.84 32.00
CA GLU A 139 4.01 40.51 33.23
C GLU A 139 5.24 39.81 33.84
N PHE A 140 5.75 38.78 33.18
CA PHE A 140 6.90 37.96 33.53
C PHE A 140 7.96 37.99 32.42
N ASP A 141 9.19 37.58 32.72
CA ASP A 141 10.26 37.59 31.72
C ASP A 141 10.20 36.35 30.80
N ILE A 142 10.17 36.56 29.49
CA ILE A 142 10.45 35.50 28.51
C ILE A 142 11.96 35.52 28.24
N LEU A 143 12.66 34.46 28.61
CA LEU A 143 14.12 34.32 28.52
C LEU A 143 14.49 33.25 27.49
N CYS A 144 15.38 33.53 26.55
CA CYS A 144 15.83 32.57 25.55
C CYS A 144 17.19 33.01 24.97
N ALA A 145 18.26 32.32 25.35
CA ALA A 145 19.63 32.68 25.02
C ALA A 145 20.05 32.23 23.61
N ASP A 146 19.43 31.16 23.11
CA ASP A 146 19.83 30.43 21.91
C ASP A 146 18.93 30.70 20.69
N MET A 147 17.92 31.58 20.82
CA MET A 147 17.11 32.03 19.69
C MET A 147 17.61 33.36 19.13
N THR A 148 18.23 33.33 17.94
CA THR A 148 18.84 34.50 17.30
C THR A 148 18.09 34.89 16.02
N ASP A 149 17.91 36.19 15.80
CA ASP A 149 17.47 36.74 14.50
C ASP A 149 18.70 37.07 13.65
N GLU A 150 18.93 36.31 12.58
CA GLU A 150 20.10 36.49 11.68
C GLU A 150 20.12 37.86 11.00
N THR A 151 18.97 38.53 10.86
CA THR A 151 18.88 39.87 10.26
C THR A 151 19.54 40.91 11.16
N THR A 152 19.38 40.75 12.47
CA THR A 152 19.89 41.69 13.49
C THR A 152 21.16 41.19 14.17
N ASN A 153 21.48 39.89 14.02
CA ASN A 153 22.56 39.19 14.69
C ASN A 153 22.52 39.39 16.22
N SER A 154 21.31 39.30 16.78
CA SER A 154 21.02 39.48 18.22
C SER A 154 19.98 38.46 18.68
N THR A 155 19.99 38.13 19.98
CA THR A 155 18.95 37.27 20.57
C THR A 155 17.59 37.94 20.46
N VAL A 156 16.55 37.16 20.20
CA VAL A 156 15.18 37.68 20.07
C VAL A 156 14.65 38.16 21.42
N PHE A 157 14.92 37.38 22.46
CA PHE A 157 14.55 37.68 23.85
C PHE A 157 15.81 37.90 24.71
N PRO A 158 15.67 38.48 25.91
CA PRO A 158 16.77 38.50 26.88
C PRO A 158 17.28 37.08 27.15
N ALA A 159 18.60 36.91 27.22
CA ALA A 159 19.20 35.60 27.41
C ALA A 159 19.07 35.09 28.87
N ASN A 160 19.27 35.98 29.84
CA ASN A 160 19.27 35.67 31.26
C ASN A 160 18.79 36.84 32.14
N LYS A 161 18.50 36.57 33.41
CA LYS A 161 18.18 37.56 34.45
C LYS A 161 18.56 37.06 35.85
N ILE A 162 18.94 37.98 36.75
CA ILE A 162 19.12 37.69 38.18
C ILE A 162 17.91 38.19 38.98
N TYR A 163 17.35 37.30 39.78
CA TYR A 163 16.32 37.59 40.79
C TYR A 163 16.98 37.60 42.18
N ASP A 164 16.80 38.69 42.94
CA ASP A 164 17.31 38.82 44.31
C ASP A 164 16.17 38.55 45.31
N LEU A 165 16.21 37.38 45.94
CA LEU A 165 15.22 36.87 46.88
C LEU A 165 15.79 36.96 48.29
N ASP A 166 15.60 38.11 48.94
CA ASP A 166 16.13 38.40 50.28
C ASP A 166 17.64 38.13 50.44
N GLY A 167 18.44 38.46 49.43
CA GLY A 167 19.90 38.29 49.42
C GLY A 167 20.38 36.93 48.91
N VAL A 168 19.48 36.10 48.37
CA VAL A 168 19.80 34.95 47.52
C VAL A 168 19.62 35.36 46.06
N LYS A 169 20.71 35.37 45.29
CA LYS A 169 20.70 35.72 43.87
C LYS A 169 20.50 34.47 43.02
N VAL A 170 19.32 34.33 42.43
CA VAL A 170 19.02 33.24 41.49
C VAL A 170 19.19 33.78 40.08
N GLY A 171 20.20 33.28 39.36
CA GLY A 171 20.40 33.55 37.94
C GLY A 171 19.59 32.58 37.11
N VAL A 172 18.73 33.08 36.22
CA VAL A 172 17.89 32.26 35.35
C VAL A 172 18.23 32.57 33.90
N PHE A 173 18.43 31.56 33.06
CA PHE A 173 18.58 31.71 31.61
C PHE A 173 17.71 30.67 30.88
N GLY A 174 17.35 30.96 29.63
CA GLY A 174 16.47 30.10 28.84
C GLY A 174 17.15 29.44 27.64
N LEU A 175 16.72 28.24 27.26
CA LEU A 175 17.11 27.54 26.03
C LEU A 175 15.86 26.96 25.34
N ALA A 176 15.84 27.02 24.01
CA ALA A 176 14.77 26.51 23.16
C ALA A 176 15.28 25.40 22.24
N THR A 177 14.48 24.35 22.01
CA THR A 177 14.91 23.23 21.17
C THR A 177 15.19 23.67 19.72
N PRO A 178 16.32 23.26 19.12
CA PRO A 178 16.58 23.45 17.70
C PRO A 178 15.58 22.74 16.78
N GLU A 179 14.86 21.74 17.32
CA GLU A 179 13.78 21.04 16.64
C GLU A 179 12.58 21.94 16.37
N THR A 180 12.49 23.13 16.96
CA THR A 180 11.49 24.14 16.63
C THR A 180 11.40 24.38 15.11
N ARG A 181 12.54 24.28 14.41
CA ARG A 181 12.62 24.45 12.95
C ARG A 181 11.88 23.36 12.15
N THR A 182 11.64 22.20 12.77
CA THR A 182 10.99 21.05 12.15
C THR A 182 9.67 20.69 12.80
N LYS A 183 9.43 21.11 14.05
CA LYS A 183 8.23 20.84 14.85
C LYS A 183 7.20 21.95 14.79
N ALA A 184 7.61 23.16 14.42
CA ALA A 184 6.74 24.27 14.08
C ALA A 184 6.99 24.70 12.62
N ASP A 185 6.08 25.51 12.07
CA ASP A 185 6.21 25.99 10.69
C ASP A 185 7.33 27.02 10.56
N ALA A 186 8.48 26.58 10.03
CA ALA A 186 9.66 27.42 9.80
C ALA A 186 9.36 28.70 8.98
N SER A 187 8.33 28.68 8.12
CA SER A 187 7.94 29.87 7.33
C SER A 187 7.33 30.98 8.18
N LYS A 188 6.82 30.65 9.38
CA LYS A 188 6.30 31.61 10.36
C LYS A 188 7.39 32.23 11.25
N MET A 189 8.64 31.80 11.08
CA MET A 189 9.81 32.28 11.83
C MET A 189 11.03 32.53 10.91
N PRO A 190 10.89 33.33 9.84
CA PRO A 190 11.99 33.53 8.90
C PRO A 190 13.20 34.19 9.60
N ASN A 191 14.40 33.70 9.27
CA ASN A 191 15.68 34.17 9.81
C ASN A 191 15.91 33.90 11.31
N ILE A 192 15.04 33.13 11.96
CA ILE A 192 15.26 32.67 13.33
C ILE A 192 16.10 31.39 13.29
N VAL A 193 17.20 31.39 14.05
CA VAL A 193 18.12 30.25 14.14
C VAL A 193 18.35 29.82 15.58
N PHE A 194 18.60 28.53 15.72
CA PHE A 194 18.89 27.85 16.97
C PHE A 194 20.20 27.07 16.79
N PRO A 195 21.19 27.23 17.68
CA PRO A 195 22.42 26.45 17.65
C PRO A 195 22.14 24.99 18.03
N GLU A 196 22.92 24.07 17.47
CA GLU A 196 22.82 22.64 17.80
C GLU A 196 24.10 22.15 18.46
N ARG A 197 23.99 21.07 19.26
CA ARG A 197 25.11 20.32 19.82
C ARG A 197 26.17 21.22 20.46
N GLU A 198 27.40 21.19 19.98
CA GLU A 198 28.52 21.93 20.56
C GLU A 198 28.27 23.46 20.60
N GLU A 199 27.52 24.00 19.64
CA GLU A 199 27.16 25.43 19.63
C GLU A 199 26.10 25.75 20.69
N LEU A 200 25.14 24.84 20.91
CA LEU A 200 24.14 24.95 21.99
C LEU A 200 24.83 24.90 23.36
N TYR A 201 25.76 23.97 23.54
CA TYR A 201 26.51 23.85 24.80
C TYR A 201 27.36 25.10 25.06
N ALA A 202 28.01 25.63 24.02
CA ALA A 202 28.77 26.87 24.13
C ALA A 202 27.87 28.07 24.48
N CYS A 203 26.66 28.14 23.93
CA CYS A 203 25.67 29.15 24.29
C CYS A 203 25.31 29.06 25.78
N ALA A 204 24.97 27.87 26.26
CA ALA A 204 24.62 27.62 27.65
C ALA A 204 25.78 27.94 28.61
N GLN A 205 27.01 27.49 28.29
CA GLN A 205 28.20 27.79 29.10
C GLN A 205 28.46 29.30 29.21
N ALA A 206 28.25 30.06 28.13
CA ALA A 206 28.40 31.51 28.17
C ALA A 206 27.41 32.19 29.14
N GLN A 207 26.18 31.66 29.26
CA GLN A 207 25.20 32.16 30.23
C GLN A 207 25.61 31.84 31.67
N VAL A 208 26.12 30.62 31.91
CA VAL A 208 26.66 30.23 33.22
C VAL A 208 27.79 31.18 33.63
N ASP A 209 28.79 31.36 32.76
CA ASP A 209 29.95 32.23 33.02
C ASP A 209 29.53 33.67 33.34
N GLU A 210 28.53 34.20 32.63
CA GLU A 210 27.99 35.56 32.87
C GLU A 210 27.29 35.67 34.23
N LEU A 211 26.44 34.69 34.57
CA LEU A 211 25.70 34.66 35.84
C LEU A 211 26.62 34.43 37.05
N GLU A 212 27.63 33.58 36.92
CA GLU A 212 28.68 33.40 37.93
C GLU A 212 29.45 34.71 38.15
N ALA A 213 29.85 35.40 37.07
CA ALA A 213 30.56 36.68 37.16
C ALA A 213 29.71 37.78 37.80
N ALA A 214 28.38 37.73 37.61
CA ALA A 214 27.42 38.61 38.27
C ALA A 214 27.10 38.20 39.73
N GLY A 215 27.64 37.07 40.17
CA GLY A 215 27.58 36.57 41.54
C GLY A 215 26.26 35.89 41.89
N ALA A 216 25.69 35.12 40.97
CA ALA A 216 24.58 34.22 41.27
C ALA A 216 24.98 33.21 42.36
N ASP A 217 24.07 32.93 43.30
CA ASP A 217 24.21 31.87 44.30
C ASP A 217 23.62 30.54 43.81
N LEU A 218 22.71 30.59 42.84
CA LEU A 218 22.06 29.45 42.20
C LEU A 218 21.83 29.79 40.71
N ILE A 219 22.27 28.94 39.80
CA ILE A 219 22.09 29.08 38.35
C ILE A 219 21.06 28.06 37.86
N VAL A 220 19.97 28.59 37.29
CA VAL A 220 18.82 27.84 36.79
C VAL A 220 18.74 27.98 35.26
N CYS A 221 18.73 26.86 34.56
CA CYS A 221 18.39 26.81 33.14
C CYS A 221 16.91 26.43 32.97
N LEU A 222 16.14 27.27 32.29
CA LEU A 222 14.83 26.92 31.75
C LEU A 222 15.04 26.38 30.33
N GLY A 223 15.08 25.06 30.18
CA GLY A 223 15.25 24.44 28.87
C GLY A 223 13.95 23.83 28.36
N HIS A 224 13.70 23.99 27.07
CA HIS A 224 12.67 23.25 26.37
C HIS A 224 13.32 22.28 25.40
N LEU A 225 14.06 21.28 25.91
CA LEU A 225 14.94 20.42 25.12
C LEU A 225 14.54 18.94 25.14
N GLY A 226 13.94 18.48 26.23
CA GLY A 226 13.49 17.11 26.42
C GLY A 226 14.61 16.09 26.57
N VAL A 227 14.21 14.82 26.75
CA VAL A 227 15.12 13.68 26.96
C VAL A 227 14.94 12.53 25.97
N ALA A 228 14.01 12.65 25.01
CA ALA A 228 13.73 11.60 24.03
C ALA A 228 14.94 11.33 23.12
N ASP A 229 15.15 10.06 22.73
CA ASP A 229 16.29 9.65 21.90
C ASP A 229 16.28 10.28 20.49
N GLU A 230 15.12 10.71 19.99
CA GLU A 230 15.01 11.45 18.72
C GLU A 230 15.79 12.77 18.74
N SER A 231 16.04 13.34 19.92
CA SER A 231 16.71 14.63 20.12
C SER A 231 18.19 14.51 20.51
N ILE A 232 18.81 13.32 20.42
CA ILE A 232 20.21 13.08 20.83
C ILE A 232 21.16 14.15 20.26
N GLY A 233 21.95 14.74 21.16
CA GLY A 233 22.87 15.84 20.90
C GLY A 233 22.27 17.20 21.25
N ASN A 234 20.96 17.31 21.42
CA ASN A 234 20.28 18.57 21.78
C ASN A 234 19.42 18.45 23.05
N ARG A 235 19.49 17.32 23.77
CA ARG A 235 18.69 17.09 24.99
C ARG A 235 19.23 17.87 26.18
N SER A 236 18.41 18.06 27.21
CA SER A 236 18.84 18.57 28.51
C SER A 236 19.99 17.74 29.11
N ILE A 237 19.93 16.41 28.95
CA ILE A 237 20.99 15.47 29.38
C ILE A 237 22.31 15.80 28.67
N ASP A 238 22.28 16.04 27.36
CA ASP A 238 23.48 16.28 26.57
C ASP A 238 24.11 17.65 26.91
N VAL A 239 23.28 18.68 27.14
CA VAL A 239 23.74 19.98 27.65
C VAL A 239 24.40 19.81 29.02
N CYS A 240 23.75 19.15 29.97
CA CYS A 240 24.30 18.96 31.33
C CYS A 240 25.57 18.08 31.33
N GLN A 241 25.77 17.20 30.35
CA GLN A 241 27.02 16.45 30.21
C GLN A 241 28.21 17.31 29.75
N ASN A 242 27.95 18.42 29.05
CA ASN A 242 28.96 19.22 28.37
C ASN A 242 29.11 20.65 28.92
N VAL A 243 28.25 21.06 29.86
CA VAL A 243 28.26 22.39 30.49
C VAL A 243 28.49 22.24 31.99
N ASP A 244 29.46 23.00 32.51
CA ASP A 244 29.78 23.04 33.94
C ASP A 244 29.15 24.28 34.58
N GLY A 245 28.58 24.12 35.79
CA GLY A 245 28.11 25.24 36.63
C GLY A 245 26.60 25.54 36.59
N ILE A 246 25.80 24.75 35.88
CA ILE A 246 24.33 24.77 36.05
C ILE A 246 23.98 24.00 37.32
N ASP A 247 23.27 24.61 38.26
CA ASP A 247 22.81 23.93 39.48
C ASP A 247 21.50 23.17 39.23
N LEU A 248 20.55 23.82 38.55
CA LEU A 248 19.22 23.30 38.26
C LEU A 248 18.88 23.48 36.78
N PHE A 249 18.48 22.40 36.12
CA PHE A 249 17.90 22.42 34.78
C PHE A 249 16.43 22.03 34.89
N ILE A 250 15.53 22.96 34.55
CA ILE A 250 14.10 22.72 34.47
C ILE A 250 13.76 22.49 33.00
N ASP A 251 13.34 21.26 32.67
CA ASP A 251 13.13 20.80 31.29
C ASP A 251 11.64 20.68 30.91
N GLY A 252 11.37 20.52 29.61
CA GLY A 252 10.05 20.29 28.99
C GLY A 252 10.14 19.43 27.73
N HIS A 253 9.32 19.69 26.70
CA HIS A 253 9.33 19.12 25.33
C HIS A 253 8.94 17.65 25.22
N SER A 254 9.63 16.76 25.95
CA SER A 254 9.41 15.31 25.87
C SER A 254 8.28 14.79 26.76
N HIS A 255 7.54 15.69 27.43
CA HIS A 255 6.45 15.38 28.38
C HIS A 255 6.85 14.43 29.50
N SER A 256 8.15 14.40 29.81
CA SER A 256 8.75 13.48 30.76
C SER A 256 8.58 14.00 32.19
N THR A 257 8.34 13.12 33.15
CA THR A 257 8.45 13.45 34.58
C THR A 257 9.90 13.35 35.04
N THR A 258 10.24 13.91 36.20
CA THR A 258 11.56 13.67 36.83
C THR A 258 11.90 12.18 37.02
N GLY A 259 10.88 11.32 37.19
CA GLY A 259 11.06 9.87 37.23
C GLY A 259 11.53 9.30 35.90
N ASP A 260 10.95 9.77 34.80
CA ASP A 260 11.33 9.37 33.43
C ASP A 260 12.74 9.86 33.07
N ILE A 261 13.10 11.08 33.50
CA ILE A 261 14.47 11.60 33.35
C ILE A 261 15.46 10.71 34.09
N THR A 262 15.14 10.28 35.31
CA THR A 262 16.00 9.36 36.08
C THR A 262 16.22 8.06 35.28
N ALA A 263 15.17 7.49 34.70
CA ALA A 263 15.28 6.31 33.85
C ALA A 263 16.14 6.56 32.60
N ALA A 264 15.95 7.70 31.91
CA ALA A 264 16.69 8.07 30.71
C ALA A 264 18.19 8.30 30.96
N THR A 265 18.58 8.81 32.14
CA THR A 265 20.00 8.98 32.49
C THR A 265 20.71 7.65 32.80
N GLY A 266 19.96 6.56 33.02
CA GLY A 266 20.52 5.27 33.42
C GLY A 266 21.16 5.27 34.80
N THR A 267 20.82 6.23 35.67
CA THR A 267 21.33 6.35 37.05
C THR A 267 20.20 6.26 38.08
N ASP A 268 20.54 6.07 39.36
CA ASP A 268 19.56 6.12 40.47
C ASP A 268 19.21 7.58 40.87
N SER A 269 19.53 8.57 40.04
CA SER A 269 19.33 10.00 40.33
C SER A 269 19.01 10.83 39.09
N ASN A 270 18.44 12.02 39.27
CA ASN A 270 18.24 13.02 38.23
C ASN A 270 19.42 13.99 38.09
N VAL A 271 20.64 13.58 38.44
CA VAL A 271 21.82 14.45 38.47
C VAL A 271 22.83 14.04 37.40
N VAL A 272 23.19 14.98 36.54
CA VAL A 272 24.16 14.83 35.45
C VAL A 272 25.24 15.89 35.62
N ASN A 273 26.50 15.47 35.76
CA ASN A 273 27.64 16.37 35.97
C ASN A 273 27.47 17.39 37.12
N GLY A 274 26.73 17.04 38.17
CA GLY A 274 26.43 17.94 39.30
C GLY A 274 25.20 18.82 39.09
N THR A 275 24.64 18.89 37.89
CA THR A 275 23.39 19.57 37.57
C THR A 275 22.19 18.67 37.87
N LYS A 276 21.20 19.19 38.59
CA LYS A 276 19.93 18.49 38.81
C LYS A 276 18.95 18.81 37.69
N ILE A 277 18.39 17.79 37.03
CA ILE A 277 17.42 17.95 35.94
C ILE A 277 16.02 17.57 36.45
N VAL A 278 15.02 18.42 36.25
CA VAL A 278 13.64 18.21 36.72
C VAL A 278 12.63 18.54 35.62
N SER A 279 11.49 17.86 35.63
CA SER A 279 10.35 18.13 34.73
C SER A 279 9.05 17.59 35.35
N THR A 280 7.91 18.15 34.95
CA THR A 280 6.60 17.89 35.59
C THR A 280 5.69 16.92 34.84
N GLY A 281 6.12 16.42 33.68
CA GLY A 281 5.24 15.70 32.76
C GLY A 281 4.60 16.69 31.78
N THR A 282 3.27 16.69 31.67
CA THR A 282 2.52 17.61 30.80
C THR A 282 1.15 17.93 31.41
N ALA A 283 0.44 18.90 30.84
CA ALA A 283 -0.95 19.22 31.12
C ALA A 283 -1.27 19.59 32.59
N LEU A 284 -0.26 20.10 33.32
CA LEU A 284 -0.35 20.45 34.74
C LEU A 284 -0.82 19.28 35.62
N ALA A 285 -0.57 18.03 35.19
CA ALA A 285 -0.80 16.85 36.03
C ALA A 285 0.03 16.92 37.32
N ASN A 286 1.20 17.58 37.24
CA ASN A 286 2.04 17.91 38.38
C ASN A 286 2.53 19.36 38.32
N VAL A 287 2.93 19.91 39.46
CA VAL A 287 3.76 21.11 39.62
C VAL A 287 5.05 20.71 40.32
N GLY A 288 6.18 21.14 39.79
CA GLY A 288 7.48 20.87 40.38
C GLY A 288 7.81 21.86 41.49
N VAL A 289 8.41 21.36 42.56
CA VAL A 289 8.85 22.14 43.71
C VAL A 289 10.31 21.85 43.95
N VAL A 290 11.15 22.87 43.90
CA VAL A 290 12.57 22.80 44.25
C VAL A 290 12.86 23.73 45.42
N VAL A 291 13.30 23.18 46.54
CA VAL A 291 13.65 23.93 47.75
C VAL A 291 15.15 24.12 47.83
N TYR A 292 15.60 25.37 47.79
CA TYR A 292 17.00 25.75 47.94
C TYR A 292 17.27 26.33 49.34
N ASP A 293 18.10 25.63 50.11
CA ASP A 293 18.64 26.11 51.38
C ASP A 293 20.08 26.57 51.18
N LYS A 294 20.28 27.89 51.04
CA LYS A 294 21.61 28.51 50.89
C LYS A 294 22.55 28.23 52.06
N THR A 295 22.03 28.04 53.27
CA THR A 295 22.87 27.79 54.45
C THR A 295 23.43 26.37 54.45
N ALA A 296 22.61 25.40 54.07
CA ALA A 296 23.01 24.01 53.92
C ALA A 296 23.67 23.72 52.56
N ASN A 297 23.48 24.61 51.59
CA ASN A 297 23.80 24.43 50.17
C ASN A 297 23.18 23.14 49.60
N THR A 298 21.89 22.96 49.86
CA THR A 298 21.10 21.80 49.40
C THR A 298 19.98 22.23 48.48
N LEU A 299 19.71 21.37 47.48
CA LEU A 299 18.67 21.55 46.48
C LEU A 299 17.81 20.28 46.44
N GLU A 300 16.58 20.36 46.96
CA GLU A 300 15.66 19.22 47.09
C GLU A 300 14.47 19.40 46.16
N ASP A 301 14.19 18.42 45.30
CA ASP A 301 13.09 18.43 44.34
C ASP A 301 11.95 17.46 44.72
N SER A 302 10.72 17.84 44.38
CA SER A 302 9.53 16.99 44.49
C SER A 302 8.48 17.38 43.47
N LEU A 303 7.53 16.48 43.21
CA LEU A 303 6.34 16.75 42.39
C LEU A 303 5.10 16.81 43.28
N VAL A 304 4.30 17.85 43.08
CA VAL A 304 2.95 17.99 43.63
C VAL A 304 1.98 17.57 42.55
N SER A 305 1.21 16.50 42.75
CA SER A 305 0.25 16.02 41.75
C SER A 305 -1.15 16.60 41.94
N ALA A 306 -1.93 16.65 40.86
CA ALA A 306 -3.34 17.07 40.85
C ALA A 306 -4.23 16.27 41.82
N ALA A 307 -3.85 15.03 42.13
CA ALA A 307 -4.54 14.20 43.12
C ALA A 307 -4.23 14.63 44.57
N SER A 308 -3.03 15.16 44.83
CA SER A 308 -2.58 15.53 46.18
C SER A 308 -2.87 16.97 46.57
N TYR A 309 -3.08 17.87 45.59
CA TYR A 309 -3.30 19.30 45.83
C TYR A 309 -4.48 19.83 45.02
N THR A 310 -5.61 20.07 45.69
CA THR A 310 -6.89 20.47 45.07
C THR A 310 -7.32 21.90 45.40
N LYS A 311 -6.50 22.66 46.13
CA LYS A 311 -6.82 24.07 46.44
C LYS A 311 -6.62 24.93 45.21
N THR A 312 -7.44 25.96 45.07
CA THR A 312 -7.40 26.88 43.93
C THR A 312 -7.52 28.33 44.37
N ASP A 313 -6.90 29.23 43.61
CA ASP A 313 -7.12 30.66 43.75
C ASP A 313 -8.44 31.03 43.08
N ALA A 314 -9.32 31.72 43.82
CA ALA A 314 -10.68 31.98 43.36
C ALA A 314 -10.75 32.94 42.15
N ASP A 315 -9.84 33.91 42.07
CA ASP A 315 -9.86 34.91 40.99
C ASP A 315 -9.29 34.29 39.70
N VAL A 316 -8.19 33.53 39.80
CA VAL A 316 -7.63 32.79 38.66
C VAL A 316 -8.59 31.70 38.19
N ALA A 317 -9.21 30.94 39.10
CA ALA A 317 -10.20 29.92 38.74
C ALA A 317 -11.38 30.53 37.97
N LYS A 318 -11.82 31.71 38.37
CA LYS A 318 -12.89 32.44 37.67
C LYS A 318 -12.44 32.90 36.29
N LEU A 319 -11.22 33.43 36.15
CA LEU A 319 -10.66 33.88 34.87
C LEU A 319 -10.64 32.73 33.85
N VAL A 320 -10.06 31.59 34.23
CA VAL A 320 -9.98 30.41 33.36
C VAL A 320 -11.37 29.87 33.03
N SER A 321 -12.27 29.79 34.03
CA SER A 321 -13.64 29.30 33.82
C SER A 321 -14.47 30.20 32.90
N ASP A 322 -14.33 31.53 32.98
CA ASP A 322 -15.05 32.46 32.11
C ASP A 322 -14.60 32.31 30.66
N ARG A 323 -13.29 32.15 30.41
CA ARG A 323 -12.76 31.89 29.07
C ARG A 323 -13.24 30.54 28.53
N ASN A 324 -13.17 29.49 29.33
CA ASN A 324 -13.66 28.17 28.91
C ASN A 324 -15.15 28.22 28.53
N ALA A 325 -15.97 28.90 29.34
CA ALA A 325 -17.39 29.06 29.03
C ALA A 325 -17.63 29.82 27.71
N ALA A 326 -16.81 30.82 27.39
CA ALA A 326 -16.90 31.54 26.12
C ALA A 326 -16.55 30.65 24.91
N VAL A 327 -15.51 29.81 25.04
CA VAL A 327 -15.12 28.84 24.01
C VAL A 327 -16.22 27.78 23.80
N GLU A 328 -16.77 27.25 24.89
CA GLU A 328 -17.87 26.27 24.85
C GLU A 328 -19.16 26.84 24.23
N GLU A 329 -19.50 28.10 24.50
CA GLU A 329 -20.68 28.76 23.91
C GLU A 329 -20.56 28.89 22.38
N GLU A 330 -19.35 29.12 21.87
CA GLU A 330 -19.10 29.31 20.44
C GLU A 330 -18.91 27.99 19.68
N TYR A 331 -18.17 27.04 20.26
CA TYR A 331 -17.72 25.82 19.57
C TYR A 331 -18.32 24.51 20.11
N GLY A 332 -18.91 24.51 21.32
CA GLY A 332 -19.47 23.31 21.98
C GLY A 332 -20.81 22.82 21.42
N ILE A 333 -21.29 23.38 20.30
CA ILE A 333 -22.55 23.00 19.67
C ILE A 333 -22.40 21.64 18.99
N LYS A 334 -23.26 20.67 19.32
CA LYS A 334 -23.36 19.38 18.64
C LYS A 334 -23.57 19.58 17.13
N ILE A 335 -22.70 18.96 16.33
CA ILE A 335 -22.80 18.93 14.86
C ILE A 335 -22.96 17.51 14.30
N ALA A 336 -22.57 16.49 15.06
CA ALA A 336 -22.58 15.10 14.61
C ALA A 336 -22.67 14.10 15.77
N GLU A 337 -22.67 12.81 15.46
CA GLU A 337 -22.51 11.71 16.42
C GLU A 337 -21.60 10.61 15.84
N THR A 338 -20.86 9.92 16.70
CA THR A 338 -20.10 8.70 16.36
C THR A 338 -20.59 7.49 17.14
N GLU A 339 -20.69 6.34 16.47
CA GLU A 339 -21.08 5.06 17.07
C GLU A 339 -19.92 4.32 17.76
N VAL A 340 -18.69 4.79 17.54
CA VAL A 340 -17.43 4.11 17.89
C VAL A 340 -16.43 5.08 18.53
N ASP A 341 -15.48 4.52 19.28
CA ASP A 341 -14.34 5.26 19.81
C ASP A 341 -13.28 5.42 18.70
N LEU A 342 -12.88 6.65 18.43
CA LEU A 342 -11.90 7.03 17.41
C LEU A 342 -10.53 7.28 18.07
N ASN A 343 -9.56 6.44 17.75
CA ASN A 343 -8.26 6.40 18.40
C ASN A 343 -7.31 7.49 17.90
N GLY A 344 -7.20 8.57 18.68
CA GLY A 344 -6.20 9.63 18.51
C GLY A 344 -5.02 9.54 19.45
N SER A 345 -4.87 8.44 20.19
CA SER A 345 -3.79 8.28 21.17
C SER A 345 -2.42 8.29 20.50
N ARG A 346 -1.39 8.79 21.20
CA ARG A 346 -0.02 8.85 20.66
C ARG A 346 0.50 7.47 20.26
N SER A 347 0.32 6.47 21.11
CA SER A 347 0.91 5.13 20.94
C SER A 347 0.03 4.01 21.50
N GLY A 348 -1.28 4.20 21.58
CA GLY A 348 -2.21 3.26 22.21
C GLY A 348 -2.33 3.41 23.72
N GLY A 349 -3.02 2.47 24.36
CA GLY A 349 -3.23 2.46 25.81
C GLY A 349 -4.43 3.29 26.27
N ALA A 350 -4.40 3.73 27.53
CA ALA A 350 -5.46 4.55 28.12
C ALA A 350 -5.45 5.97 27.54
N ALA A 351 -6.64 6.49 27.24
CA ALA A 351 -6.86 7.85 26.77
C ALA A 351 -8.19 8.38 27.32
N THR A 352 -8.32 9.69 27.44
CA THR A 352 -9.57 10.35 27.83
C THR A 352 -10.23 10.93 26.58
N ALA A 353 -11.47 10.52 26.31
CA ALA A 353 -12.22 11.01 25.17
C ALA A 353 -12.62 12.49 25.33
N THR A 354 -12.32 13.34 24.35
CA THR A 354 -12.57 14.78 24.48
C THR A 354 -14.06 15.15 24.60
N ASN A 355 -14.94 14.45 23.86
CA ASN A 355 -16.36 14.77 23.77
C ASN A 355 -17.21 14.27 24.96
N THR A 356 -16.81 13.16 25.57
CA THR A 356 -17.54 12.55 26.69
C THR A 356 -16.84 12.69 28.04
N LYS A 357 -15.55 13.03 28.02
CA LYS A 357 -14.64 12.97 29.18
C LYS A 357 -14.55 11.57 29.81
N ALA A 358 -14.91 10.53 29.05
CA ALA A 358 -14.82 9.15 29.51
C ALA A 358 -13.44 8.57 29.21
N GLU A 359 -12.96 7.72 30.11
CA GLU A 359 -11.79 6.88 29.87
C GLU A 359 -12.09 5.84 28.79
N VAL A 360 -11.22 5.77 27.79
CA VAL A 360 -11.20 4.76 26.74
C VAL A 360 -9.84 4.09 26.70
N THR A 361 -9.76 2.87 26.18
CA THR A 361 -8.51 2.12 26.12
C THR A 361 -8.36 1.47 24.76
N PHE A 362 -7.24 1.77 24.12
CA PHE A 362 -6.84 1.18 22.84
C PHE A 362 -5.73 0.16 23.05
N PRO A 363 -5.49 -0.76 22.10
CA PRO A 363 -4.37 -1.69 22.18
C PRO A 363 -3.03 -0.95 22.35
N ASP A 364 -2.19 -1.42 23.27
CA ASP A 364 -0.85 -0.85 23.47
C ASP A 364 -0.03 -0.94 22.18
N GLY A 365 0.71 0.13 21.86
CA GLY A 365 1.50 0.24 20.63
C GLY A 365 0.68 0.63 19.39
N VAL A 366 -0.64 0.79 19.49
CA VAL A 366 -1.52 1.17 18.37
C VAL A 366 -2.06 2.59 18.60
N GLY A 367 -1.33 3.58 18.10
CA GLY A 367 -1.72 4.98 18.12
C GLY A 367 -1.31 5.70 16.84
N VAL A 368 -1.73 6.96 16.69
CA VAL A 368 -1.53 7.73 15.45
C VAL A 368 -0.06 7.95 15.08
N ARG A 369 0.87 7.73 16.02
CA ARG A 369 2.33 7.85 15.81
C ARG A 369 3.06 6.52 15.64
N THR A 370 2.35 5.40 15.69
CA THR A 370 2.96 4.06 15.67
C THR A 370 2.29 3.10 14.69
N ALA A 371 1.02 3.30 14.36
CA ALA A 371 0.23 2.41 13.52
C ALA A 371 -0.94 3.15 12.83
N GLU A 372 -1.63 2.48 11.91
CA GLU A 372 -2.92 2.94 11.39
C GLU A 372 -3.95 3.04 12.53
N THR A 373 -4.75 4.11 12.53
CA THR A 373 -5.90 4.20 13.43
C THR A 373 -7.14 4.63 12.66
N ASN A 374 -8.31 4.26 13.16
CA ASN A 374 -9.59 4.68 12.58
C ASN A 374 -9.78 6.21 12.61
N LEU A 375 -9.23 6.93 13.59
CA LEU A 375 -9.21 8.40 13.57
C LEU A 375 -8.25 8.94 12.52
N GLY A 376 -7.10 8.29 12.33
CA GLY A 376 -6.15 8.60 11.26
C GLY A 376 -6.78 8.45 9.88
N ASP A 377 -7.51 7.36 9.65
CA ASP A 377 -8.26 7.12 8.41
C ASP A 377 -9.31 8.19 8.17
N PHE A 378 -10.13 8.47 9.19
CA PHE A 378 -11.15 9.51 9.14
C PHE A 378 -10.55 10.89 8.83
N ALA A 379 -9.42 11.22 9.46
CA ALA A 379 -8.72 12.47 9.23
C ALA A 379 -8.15 12.57 7.80
N ALA A 380 -7.51 11.51 7.32
CA ALA A 380 -6.97 11.47 5.95
C ALA A 380 -8.09 11.48 4.90
N ASP A 381 -9.21 10.81 5.16
CA ASP A 381 -10.40 10.83 4.28
C ASP A 381 -11.01 12.22 4.19
N ALA A 382 -11.11 12.94 5.30
CA ALA A 382 -11.61 14.31 5.32
C ALA A 382 -10.71 15.27 4.52
N ILE A 383 -9.39 15.12 4.64
CA ILE A 383 -8.41 15.89 3.86
C ILE A 383 -8.54 15.58 2.37
N LEU A 384 -8.61 14.29 2.00
CA LEU A 384 -8.77 13.86 0.60
C LEU A 384 -10.07 14.39 0.01
N TRP A 385 -11.18 14.19 0.71
CA TRP A 385 -12.51 14.64 0.28
C TRP A 385 -12.54 16.15 0.11
N GLN A 386 -11.98 16.91 1.05
CA GLN A 386 -11.97 18.37 0.98
C GLN A 386 -11.13 18.87 -0.20
N ALA A 387 -9.96 18.26 -0.45
CA ALA A 387 -9.14 18.59 -1.61
C ALA A 387 -9.85 18.26 -2.93
N ARG A 388 -10.45 17.06 -3.06
CA ARG A 388 -11.22 16.63 -4.24
C ARG A 388 -12.45 17.48 -4.48
N LYS A 389 -13.17 17.87 -3.43
CA LYS A 389 -14.31 18.78 -3.53
C LYS A 389 -13.91 20.15 -4.10
N THR A 390 -12.74 20.65 -3.74
CA THR A 390 -12.24 21.96 -4.21
C THR A 390 -11.61 21.91 -5.59
N LEU A 391 -10.85 20.85 -5.90
CA LEU A 391 -9.99 20.76 -7.08
C LEU A 391 -10.52 19.83 -8.18
N GLY A 392 -11.51 18.99 -7.90
CA GLY A 392 -11.96 17.89 -8.77
C GLY A 392 -11.37 16.55 -8.33
N GLU A 393 -12.18 15.49 -8.37
CA GLU A 393 -11.81 14.15 -7.90
C GLU A 393 -10.65 13.56 -8.72
N GLU A 394 -10.62 13.83 -10.02
CA GLU A 394 -9.59 13.39 -10.95
C GLU A 394 -8.24 14.11 -10.79
N ASN A 395 -8.17 15.14 -9.95
CA ASN A 395 -6.98 15.98 -9.78
C ASN A 395 -6.25 15.73 -8.45
N VAL A 396 -6.73 14.80 -7.62
CA VAL A 396 -6.11 14.45 -6.33
C VAL A 396 -6.16 12.95 -6.12
N ASP A 397 -4.99 12.31 -6.15
CA ASP A 397 -4.87 10.86 -6.16
C ASP A 397 -5.12 10.26 -4.77
N ALA A 398 -4.52 10.84 -3.74
CA ALA A 398 -4.52 10.30 -2.38
C ALA A 398 -4.28 11.39 -1.35
N ALA A 399 -4.37 11.04 -0.06
CA ALA A 399 -4.04 11.94 1.05
C ALA A 399 -3.18 11.31 2.13
N LEU A 400 -2.57 12.19 2.90
CA LEU A 400 -1.54 11.91 3.89
C LEU A 400 -1.58 13.00 4.97
N THR A 401 -1.55 12.63 6.23
CA THR A 401 -1.32 13.58 7.34
C THR A 401 -0.43 12.94 8.40
N ASN A 402 0.45 13.73 9.01
CA ASN A 402 1.36 13.25 10.05
C ASN A 402 0.60 13.05 11.37
N GLY A 403 0.85 11.95 12.08
CA GLY A 403 0.18 11.60 13.33
C GLY A 403 0.41 12.60 14.46
N GLY A 404 1.49 13.38 14.40
CA GLY A 404 1.76 14.52 15.26
C GLY A 404 0.74 15.66 15.11
N GLY A 405 0.08 15.74 13.96
CA GLY A 405 -1.03 16.66 13.69
C GLY A 405 -2.32 16.29 14.43
N ILE A 406 -2.54 15.00 14.73
CA ILE A 406 -3.75 14.47 15.38
C ILE A 406 -3.53 14.42 16.89
N ARG A 407 -4.29 15.21 17.65
CA ARG A 407 -3.97 15.48 19.07
C ARG A 407 -4.88 14.83 20.10
N GLU A 408 -6.10 14.50 19.73
CA GLU A 408 -7.13 14.11 20.68
C GLU A 408 -7.92 12.89 20.21
N THR A 409 -8.44 12.15 21.19
CA THR A 409 -9.30 10.98 20.99
C THR A 409 -10.77 11.40 21.08
N ILE A 410 -11.61 10.89 20.19
CA ILE A 410 -13.07 11.11 20.23
C ILE A 410 -13.75 9.83 20.68
N GLY A 411 -14.48 9.87 21.78
CA GLY A 411 -15.25 8.73 22.27
C GLY A 411 -16.59 8.58 21.56
N LYS A 412 -17.20 7.41 21.67
CA LYS A 412 -18.56 7.17 21.20
C LYS A 412 -19.55 8.19 21.78
N GLY A 413 -20.32 8.87 20.92
CA GLY A 413 -21.35 9.81 21.34
C GLY A 413 -21.46 11.04 20.45
N ASP A 414 -21.98 12.12 21.03
CA ASP A 414 -22.14 13.39 20.34
C ASP A 414 -20.78 14.02 20.02
N ILE A 415 -20.68 14.67 18.86
CA ILE A 415 -19.50 15.41 18.40
C ILE A 415 -19.90 16.87 18.19
N SER A 416 -19.13 17.76 18.78
CA SER A 416 -19.20 19.21 18.61
C SER A 416 -18.09 19.73 17.68
N LYS A 417 -18.14 21.01 17.31
CA LYS A 417 -17.01 21.63 16.60
C LYS A 417 -15.76 21.65 17.48
N LEU A 418 -15.94 21.91 18.77
CA LEU A 418 -14.86 21.92 19.76
C LEU A 418 -14.07 20.62 19.76
N ASP A 419 -14.75 19.47 19.60
CA ASP A 419 -14.09 18.16 19.55
C ASP A 419 -13.20 18.00 18.30
N LEU A 420 -13.65 18.47 17.13
CA LEU A 420 -12.87 18.39 15.89
C LEU A 420 -11.73 19.42 15.84
N LEU A 421 -11.93 20.59 16.44
CA LEU A 421 -10.85 21.56 16.67
C LEU A 421 -9.78 20.98 17.60
N ALA A 422 -10.18 20.23 18.62
CA ALA A 422 -9.22 19.58 19.52
C ALA A 422 -8.40 18.49 18.81
N VAL A 423 -8.95 17.83 17.78
CA VAL A 423 -8.21 16.87 16.94
C VAL A 423 -7.13 17.56 16.10
N PHE A 424 -7.45 18.67 15.44
CA PHE A 424 -6.50 19.48 14.62
C PHE A 424 -6.39 20.92 15.14
N PRO A 425 -5.62 21.17 16.21
CA PRO A 425 -5.72 22.44 16.91
C PRO A 425 -4.75 23.52 16.39
N PHE A 426 -3.92 23.20 15.38
CA PHE A 426 -2.82 24.06 14.91
C PHE A 426 -3.22 25.11 13.85
N GLY A 427 -4.45 25.05 13.33
CA GLY A 427 -4.90 25.93 12.26
C GLY A 427 -4.18 25.72 10.93
N ASN A 428 -3.56 24.55 10.73
CA ASN A 428 -2.98 24.14 9.45
C ASN A 428 -4.07 24.09 8.39
N THR A 429 -3.69 24.29 7.12
CA THR A 429 -4.63 24.20 6.00
C THR A 429 -4.40 22.93 5.19
N VAL A 430 -5.46 22.47 4.52
CA VAL A 430 -5.37 21.45 3.49
C VAL A 430 -4.51 22.01 2.35
N ALA A 431 -3.48 21.25 1.97
CA ALA A 431 -2.58 21.54 0.87
C ALA A 431 -2.55 20.38 -0.11
N THR A 432 -2.10 20.62 -1.35
CA THR A 432 -1.74 19.56 -2.30
C THR A 432 -0.31 19.72 -2.78
N ILE A 433 0.35 18.61 -3.07
CA ILE A 433 1.70 18.58 -3.63
C ILE A 433 1.82 17.50 -4.70
N ASP A 434 2.51 17.83 -5.80
CA ASP A 434 2.78 16.92 -6.90
C ASP A 434 4.16 16.27 -6.64
N VAL A 435 4.21 14.94 -6.46
CA VAL A 435 5.44 14.19 -6.16
C VAL A 435 5.57 12.97 -7.07
N THR A 436 6.79 12.55 -7.41
CA THR A 436 6.98 11.26 -8.09
C THR A 436 6.70 10.11 -7.14
N GLY A 437 6.41 8.91 -7.67
CA GLY A 437 6.25 7.70 -6.85
C GLY A 437 7.48 7.43 -5.99
N ALA A 438 8.69 7.62 -6.53
CA ALA A 438 9.93 7.53 -5.76
C ALA A 438 10.00 8.53 -4.59
N GLN A 439 9.53 9.76 -4.77
CA GLN A 439 9.48 10.77 -3.70
C GLN A 439 8.42 10.44 -2.65
N LEU A 440 7.27 9.88 -3.06
CA LEU A 440 6.25 9.40 -2.12
C LEU A 440 6.80 8.23 -1.27
N LEU A 441 7.51 7.29 -1.91
CA LEU A 441 8.16 6.19 -1.21
C LEU A 441 9.21 6.68 -0.20
N GLU A 442 10.05 7.64 -0.60
CA GLU A 442 11.02 8.28 0.31
C GLU A 442 10.31 8.96 1.50
N ALA A 443 9.23 9.69 1.25
CA ALA A 443 8.46 10.38 2.29
C ALA A 443 7.89 9.40 3.33
N LEU A 444 7.26 8.31 2.87
CA LEU A 444 6.69 7.29 3.76
C LEU A 444 7.78 6.52 4.54
N GLU A 445 8.93 6.25 3.92
CA GLU A 445 10.05 5.60 4.61
C GLU A 445 10.70 6.52 5.65
N ALA A 446 10.87 7.81 5.34
CA ALA A 446 11.37 8.79 6.31
C ALA A 446 10.40 8.99 7.48
N ALA A 447 9.09 9.03 7.18
CA ALA A 447 8.02 9.20 8.17
C ALA A 447 7.86 8.02 9.14
N THR A 448 8.45 6.86 8.80
CA THR A 448 8.39 5.63 9.60
C THR A 448 9.76 5.25 10.16
N CYS A 449 10.72 6.18 10.19
CA CYS A 449 12.13 5.91 10.52
C CYS A 449 12.36 5.31 11.92
N THR A 450 11.48 5.55 12.89
CA THR A 450 11.55 4.99 14.24
C THR A 450 10.59 3.82 14.49
N THR A 451 9.67 3.51 13.58
CA THR A 451 8.65 2.46 13.78
C THR A 451 9.31 1.14 14.19
N PRO A 452 8.88 0.49 15.29
CA PRO A 452 7.60 0.65 16.00
C PRO A 452 7.52 1.79 17.03
N ASP A 453 8.60 2.50 17.32
CA ASP A 453 8.60 3.60 18.28
C ASP A 453 7.89 4.84 17.73
N ALA A 454 7.18 5.54 18.62
CA ALA A 454 6.28 6.63 18.26
C ALA A 454 7.01 7.88 17.75
N ILE A 455 6.68 8.34 16.54
CA ILE A 455 7.18 9.59 15.96
C ILE A 455 6.03 10.47 15.45
N GLY A 456 6.14 11.79 15.64
CA GLY A 456 5.16 12.76 15.11
C GLY A 456 4.95 12.65 13.60
N ALA A 457 5.98 12.25 12.87
CA ALA A 457 5.95 12.13 11.43
C ALA A 457 5.10 10.96 10.91
N PHE A 458 4.76 9.95 11.72
CA PHE A 458 4.13 8.72 11.23
C PHE A 458 2.89 9.03 10.36
N PRO A 459 2.80 8.50 9.13
CA PRO A 459 1.75 8.91 8.20
C PRO A 459 0.43 8.19 8.47
N GLN A 460 -0.66 8.94 8.57
CA GLN A 460 -2.03 8.43 8.38
C GLN A 460 -2.46 8.77 6.95
N VAL A 461 -3.09 7.84 6.25
CA VAL A 461 -3.25 7.92 4.78
C VAL A 461 -4.68 7.62 4.32
N SER A 462 -5.04 8.13 3.14
CA SER A 462 -6.26 7.77 2.41
C SER A 462 -5.91 7.59 0.93
N GLY A 463 -6.38 6.51 0.31
CA GLY A 463 -6.01 6.17 -1.07
C GLY A 463 -4.55 5.74 -1.24
N ILE A 464 -3.82 5.43 -0.18
CA ILE A 464 -2.48 4.81 -0.23
C ILE A 464 -2.55 3.53 0.60
N GLU A 465 -2.06 2.43 0.04
CA GLU A 465 -1.85 1.19 0.78
C GLU A 465 -0.35 0.87 0.81
N PHE A 466 0.23 0.72 2.01
CA PHE A 466 1.65 0.42 2.14
C PHE A 466 1.97 -0.48 3.33
N THR A 467 3.12 -1.13 3.25
CA THR A 467 3.64 -2.04 4.28
C THR A 467 4.98 -1.53 4.83
N ILE A 468 5.19 -1.65 6.14
CA ILE A 468 6.43 -1.36 6.84
C ILE A 468 7.04 -2.66 7.36
N ASN A 469 8.28 -2.94 6.97
CA ASN A 469 9.11 -3.99 7.57
C ASN A 469 9.89 -3.41 8.75
N ALA A 470 9.39 -3.63 9.97
CA ALA A 470 10.01 -3.05 11.16
C ALA A 470 11.31 -3.75 11.58
N ASP A 471 11.63 -4.92 11.03
CA ASP A 471 12.90 -5.64 11.30
C ASP A 471 14.09 -5.11 10.48
N VAL A 472 13.82 -4.38 9.39
CA VAL A 472 14.85 -3.68 8.64
C VAL A 472 15.11 -2.36 9.36
N ALA A 473 16.36 -2.11 9.76
CA ALA A 473 16.73 -0.87 10.42
C ALA A 473 16.69 0.31 9.44
N TYR A 474 16.32 1.50 9.92
CA TYR A 474 16.45 2.72 9.14
C TYR A 474 17.91 3.14 9.04
N GLU A 475 18.41 3.31 7.82
CA GLU A 475 19.76 3.80 7.55
C GLU A 475 19.70 5.27 7.14
N ASN A 476 20.32 6.15 7.93
CA ASN A 476 20.37 7.59 7.62
C ASN A 476 21.20 7.87 6.36
N GLY A 477 20.58 8.52 5.38
CA GLY A 477 21.21 9.12 4.21
C GLY A 477 21.63 10.56 4.47
N ALA A 478 21.35 11.46 3.53
CA ALA A 478 21.65 12.88 3.69
C ALA A 478 20.68 13.55 4.68
N GLN A 479 21.20 14.42 5.55
CA GLN A 479 20.36 15.27 6.40
C GLN A 479 19.56 16.26 5.53
N TYR A 480 18.28 16.44 5.82
CA TYR A 480 17.48 17.44 5.12
C TYR A 480 17.94 18.86 5.50
N PRO A 481 17.93 19.82 4.56
CA PRO A 481 18.29 21.21 4.87
C PRO A 481 17.43 21.80 6.00
N ASN A 482 18.06 22.51 6.95
CA ASN A 482 17.39 23.14 8.10
C ASN A 482 16.54 22.18 8.96
N SER A 483 16.90 20.89 9.00
CA SER A 483 16.16 19.87 9.71
C SER A 483 17.09 18.98 10.55
N THR A 484 16.55 18.41 11.63
CA THR A 484 17.22 17.38 12.43
C THR A 484 17.06 15.96 11.83
N TYR A 485 16.22 15.81 10.79
CA TYR A 485 15.91 14.53 10.15
C TYR A 485 16.76 14.26 8.90
N TYR A 486 16.83 12.97 8.53
CA TYR A 486 17.64 12.45 7.44
C TYR A 486 16.76 11.73 6.42
N ALA A 487 17.04 11.90 5.13
CA ALA A 487 16.51 11.05 4.08
C ALA A 487 16.96 9.59 4.30
N PRO A 488 16.18 8.58 3.87
CA PRO A 488 16.63 7.19 3.91
C PRO A 488 17.81 6.98 2.95
N ALA A 489 18.80 6.21 3.36
CA ALA A 489 19.94 5.86 2.50
C ALA A 489 19.50 5.00 1.30
N ASN A 490 18.47 4.17 1.49
CA ASN A 490 17.93 3.24 0.50
C ASN A 490 16.39 3.26 0.54
N PRO A 491 15.70 4.28 -0.04
CA PRO A 491 14.24 4.30 -0.10
C PRO A 491 13.67 3.01 -0.70
N GLY A 492 12.64 2.43 -0.08
CA GLY A 492 12.06 1.13 -0.42
C GLY A 492 12.65 -0.05 0.35
N SER A 493 13.62 0.18 1.25
CA SER A 493 14.24 -0.89 2.04
C SER A 493 13.34 -1.39 3.17
N ARG A 494 12.54 -0.48 3.75
CA ARG A 494 11.59 -0.78 4.83
C ARG A 494 10.15 -0.68 4.37
N VAL A 495 9.87 0.26 3.46
CA VAL A 495 8.50 0.55 3.03
C VAL A 495 8.24 -0.01 1.64
N THR A 496 7.07 -0.60 1.43
CA THR A 496 6.57 -0.99 0.11
C THR A 496 5.18 -0.43 -0.07
N ILE A 497 4.97 0.38 -1.11
CA ILE A 497 3.64 0.88 -1.49
C ILE A 497 3.00 -0.16 -2.41
N THR A 498 1.83 -0.66 -2.03
CA THR A 498 1.05 -1.63 -2.83
C THR A 498 0.24 -0.90 -3.89
N SER A 499 -0.49 0.13 -3.49
CA SER A 499 -1.39 0.87 -4.39
C SER A 499 -1.50 2.34 -4.03
N VAL A 500 -1.79 3.16 -5.04
CA VAL A 500 -2.21 4.57 -4.90
C VAL A 500 -3.50 4.76 -5.70
N ASN A 501 -4.53 5.27 -5.05
CA ASN A 501 -5.88 5.43 -5.58
C ASN A 501 -6.47 4.13 -6.19
N GLY A 502 -6.15 2.98 -5.58
CA GLY A 502 -6.56 1.65 -6.04
C GLY A 502 -5.82 1.16 -7.30
N GLN A 503 -4.84 1.90 -7.82
CA GLN A 503 -3.97 1.48 -8.91
C GLN A 503 -2.63 0.97 -8.37
N PRO A 504 -1.99 -0.02 -9.03
CA PRO A 504 -0.65 -0.45 -8.66
C PRO A 504 0.32 0.73 -8.60
N PHE A 505 1.17 0.75 -7.57
CA PHE A 505 2.18 1.78 -7.41
C PHE A 505 3.21 1.76 -8.55
N ASP A 506 3.55 2.95 -9.04
CA ASP A 506 4.58 3.19 -10.06
C ASP A 506 5.55 4.27 -9.55
N ALA A 507 6.83 3.91 -9.41
CA ALA A 507 7.86 4.82 -8.92
C ALA A 507 8.14 5.99 -9.86
N GLU A 508 7.84 5.86 -11.15
CA GLU A 508 8.07 6.90 -12.18
C GLU A 508 6.84 7.81 -12.40
N ALA A 509 5.65 7.37 -11.98
CA ALA A 509 4.43 8.17 -12.05
C ALA A 509 4.50 9.41 -11.14
N THR A 510 3.72 10.44 -11.47
CA THR A 510 3.52 11.61 -10.62
C THR A 510 2.15 11.49 -9.95
N TYR A 511 2.13 11.68 -8.64
CA TYR A 511 0.94 11.64 -7.80
C TYR A 511 0.70 13.01 -7.18
N THR A 512 -0.55 13.44 -7.17
CA THR A 512 -1.02 14.63 -6.45
C THR A 512 -1.54 14.19 -5.08
N ILE A 513 -0.78 14.50 -4.03
CA ILE A 513 -1.09 14.10 -2.66
C ILE A 513 -1.68 15.29 -1.90
N ALA A 514 -2.90 15.12 -1.39
CA ALA A 514 -3.46 16.04 -0.41
C ALA A 514 -2.85 15.81 0.97
N THR A 515 -2.44 16.88 1.63
CA THR A 515 -1.82 16.82 2.94
C THR A 515 -2.10 18.10 3.72
N ASN A 516 -1.34 18.37 4.77
CA ASN A 516 -1.39 19.65 5.47
C ASN A 516 -0.24 20.57 5.03
N ASP A 517 -0.43 21.87 5.12
CA ASP A 517 0.56 22.85 4.66
C ASP A 517 1.91 22.72 5.40
N PHE A 518 1.92 22.26 6.65
CA PHE A 518 3.13 21.97 7.41
C PHE A 518 3.97 20.85 6.78
N THR A 519 3.40 19.68 6.50
CA THR A 519 4.12 18.58 5.83
C THR A 519 4.47 18.92 4.38
N ALA A 520 3.59 19.63 3.65
CA ALA A 520 3.86 20.09 2.29
C ALA A 520 5.10 21.01 2.20
N LYS A 521 5.36 21.80 3.25
CA LYS A 521 6.57 22.64 3.39
C LYS A 521 7.79 21.85 3.92
N GLY A 522 7.64 20.56 4.18
CA GLY A 522 8.69 19.67 4.68
C GLY A 522 8.86 19.61 6.19
N GLY A 523 7.83 20.00 6.95
CA GLY A 523 7.78 19.77 8.41
C GLY A 523 7.91 18.29 8.78
N ASP A 524 8.31 18.01 10.02
CA ASP A 524 8.71 16.67 10.48
C ASP A 524 9.78 16.05 9.53
N THR A 525 9.59 14.82 9.06
CA THR A 525 10.55 14.08 8.22
C THR A 525 10.31 14.28 6.72
N TYR A 526 9.33 15.12 6.32
CA TYR A 526 8.86 15.26 4.95
C TYR A 526 9.75 16.17 4.09
N GLY A 527 11.06 16.23 4.35
CA GLY A 527 11.98 17.13 3.64
C GLY A 527 12.01 16.93 2.11
N VAL A 528 11.68 15.73 1.63
CA VAL A 528 11.49 15.44 0.19
C VAL A 528 10.35 16.25 -0.44
N PHE A 529 9.31 16.59 0.32
CA PHE A 529 8.23 17.46 -0.17
C PHE A 529 8.69 18.91 -0.32
N ALA A 530 9.51 19.42 0.62
CA ALA A 530 10.14 20.73 0.46
C ALA A 530 11.04 20.77 -0.80
N ALA A 531 11.75 19.67 -1.08
CA ALA A 531 12.60 19.55 -2.27
C ALA A 531 11.80 19.47 -3.57
N ALA A 532 10.65 18.79 -3.58
CA ALA A 532 9.72 18.78 -4.71
C ALA A 532 9.16 20.20 -4.95
N GLY A 533 8.79 20.90 -3.88
CA GLY A 533 8.26 22.25 -3.91
C GLY A 533 6.92 22.35 -4.64
N GLY A 534 6.50 23.58 -4.97
CA GLY A 534 5.31 23.80 -5.81
C GLY A 534 3.96 23.40 -5.21
N TRP A 535 3.90 23.12 -3.91
CA TRP A 535 2.66 22.82 -3.20
C TRP A 535 1.65 23.98 -3.30
N LYS A 536 0.35 23.65 -3.18
CA LYS A 536 -0.76 24.58 -3.34
C LYS A 536 -1.63 24.54 -2.10
N ASP A 537 -1.95 25.70 -1.55
CA ASP A 537 -2.93 25.83 -0.48
C ASP A 537 -4.35 25.69 -1.05
N VAL A 538 -5.15 24.79 -0.47
CA VAL A 538 -6.57 24.64 -0.80
C VAL A 538 -7.41 25.71 -0.09
N GLY A 539 -6.86 26.35 0.95
CA GLY A 539 -7.46 27.48 1.65
C GLY A 539 -8.54 27.09 2.65
N VAL A 540 -8.55 25.83 3.11
CA VAL A 540 -9.49 25.29 4.11
C VAL A 540 -8.67 24.75 5.28
N ALA A 541 -9.00 25.15 6.50
CA ALA A 541 -8.35 24.64 7.70
C ALA A 541 -8.65 23.14 7.90
N LEU A 542 -7.74 22.39 8.52
CA LEU A 542 -7.93 20.94 8.70
C LEU A 542 -9.15 20.60 9.56
N GLU A 543 -9.42 21.38 10.61
CA GLU A 543 -10.60 21.25 11.45
C GLU A 543 -11.90 21.52 10.66
N ASP A 544 -11.87 22.48 9.74
CA ASP A 544 -13.00 22.75 8.84
C ASP A 544 -13.17 21.61 7.83
N ALA A 545 -12.08 21.00 7.35
CA ALA A 545 -12.15 19.81 6.50
C ALA A 545 -12.83 18.64 7.24
N LEU A 546 -12.49 18.40 8.51
CA LEU A 546 -13.18 17.43 9.36
C LEU A 546 -14.67 17.76 9.53
N ILE A 547 -15.00 19.02 9.84
CA ILE A 547 -16.39 19.47 10.03
C ILE A 547 -17.20 19.28 8.74
N ASN A 548 -16.66 19.72 7.60
CA ASN A 548 -17.32 19.64 6.31
C ASN A 548 -17.50 18.19 5.88
N TYR A 549 -16.48 17.35 6.00
CA TYR A 549 -16.59 15.91 5.70
C TYR A 549 -17.65 15.24 6.57
N THR A 550 -17.62 15.49 7.88
CA THR A 550 -18.59 14.90 8.81
C THR A 550 -20.02 15.34 8.52
N THR A 551 -20.24 16.62 8.25
CA THR A 551 -21.60 17.18 8.10
C THR A 551 -22.18 17.03 6.70
N GLU A 552 -21.34 17.12 5.66
CA GLU A 552 -21.78 17.09 4.26
C GLU A 552 -21.68 15.71 3.62
N GLU A 553 -20.59 14.96 3.85
CA GLU A 553 -20.40 13.63 3.26
C GLU A 553 -21.01 12.53 4.14
N LEU A 554 -20.68 12.52 5.43
CA LEU A 554 -21.15 11.51 6.37
C LEU A 554 -22.56 11.81 6.92
N GLY A 555 -23.18 12.92 6.52
CA GLY A 555 -24.53 13.30 6.95
C GLY A 555 -24.68 13.49 8.46
N GLY A 556 -23.60 13.86 9.15
CA GLY A 556 -23.55 14.07 10.60
C GLY A 556 -23.44 12.80 11.42
N LYS A 557 -23.08 11.66 10.82
CA LYS A 557 -22.96 10.39 11.55
C LYS A 557 -21.74 9.56 11.13
N ILE A 558 -20.88 9.27 12.09
CA ILE A 558 -19.74 8.35 11.94
C ILE A 558 -20.18 6.96 12.40
N THR A 559 -20.20 5.99 11.49
CA THR A 559 -20.73 4.64 11.75
C THR A 559 -19.65 3.61 12.05
N ALA A 560 -20.02 2.53 12.74
CA ALA A 560 -19.11 1.41 12.98
C ALA A 560 -18.71 0.66 11.69
N GLU A 561 -19.53 0.71 10.65
CA GLU A 561 -19.20 0.11 9.35
C GLU A 561 -18.06 0.85 8.65
N GLN A 562 -18.00 2.18 8.82
CA GLN A 562 -16.99 3.01 8.16
C GLN A 562 -15.69 3.11 8.97
N TYR A 563 -15.80 3.30 10.29
CA TYR A 563 -14.65 3.63 11.15
C TYR A 563 -14.62 2.81 12.44
N GLY A 564 -15.28 1.65 12.49
CA GLY A 564 -15.23 0.76 13.66
C GLY A 564 -13.88 0.07 13.83
N GLU A 565 -13.14 -0.13 12.76
CA GLU A 565 -11.77 -0.63 12.72
C GLU A 565 -10.97 0.22 11.72
N PRO A 566 -9.63 0.24 11.79
CA PRO A 566 -8.80 0.80 10.74
C PRO A 566 -9.07 0.15 9.37
N ALA A 567 -8.90 0.89 8.29
CA ALA A 567 -9.23 0.47 6.93
C ALA A 567 -8.25 -0.56 6.33
N GLY A 568 -7.11 -0.82 6.97
CA GLY A 568 -6.08 -1.76 6.53
C GLY A 568 -5.13 -1.15 5.49
N ARG A 569 -5.01 0.18 5.46
CA ARG A 569 -4.14 0.97 4.57
C ARG A 569 -2.67 0.87 4.96
N ILE A 570 -2.36 0.57 6.23
CA ILE A 570 -0.98 0.47 6.72
C ILE A 570 -0.76 -0.87 7.42
N SER A 571 0.13 -1.68 6.86
CA SER A 571 0.52 -2.97 7.45
C SER A 571 1.91 -2.87 8.07
N ILE A 572 2.05 -3.20 9.35
CA ILE A 572 3.37 -3.31 10.01
C ILE A 572 3.69 -4.78 10.21
N ILE A 573 4.82 -5.21 9.66
CA ILE A 573 5.23 -6.61 9.70
C ILE A 573 6.51 -6.76 10.49
N ASN A 574 6.42 -7.65 11.47
CA ASN A 574 7.55 -8.27 12.13
C ASN A 574 7.67 -9.68 11.54
N LEU A 575 8.76 -9.93 10.83
CA LEU A 575 9.07 -11.26 10.33
C LEU A 575 9.38 -12.19 11.51
N PRO A 576 9.02 -13.48 11.41
CA PRO A 576 9.37 -14.40 12.47
C PRO A 576 10.90 -14.54 12.64
N ASP A 577 11.36 -14.75 13.87
CA ASP A 577 12.79 -14.86 14.24
C ASP A 577 13.63 -15.85 13.39
N ASP A 578 12.98 -16.84 12.77
CA ASP A 578 13.64 -17.83 11.91
C ASP A 578 13.83 -17.36 10.44
N VAL A 579 13.43 -16.12 10.13
CA VAL A 579 13.64 -15.43 8.86
C VAL A 579 14.81 -14.46 9.01
N ILE A 580 16.00 -14.90 8.60
CA ILE A 580 17.24 -14.16 8.83
C ILE A 580 17.49 -13.17 7.68
N SER A 581 17.69 -11.88 8.02
CA SER A 581 18.07 -10.84 7.05
C SER A 581 19.33 -11.21 6.27
N GLY A 582 19.35 -10.87 4.97
CA GLY A 582 20.45 -11.20 4.03
C GLY A 582 20.45 -12.64 3.51
N THR A 583 19.50 -13.49 3.90
CA THR A 583 19.30 -14.79 3.25
C THR A 583 18.63 -14.63 1.88
N TRP A 584 18.89 -15.56 0.96
CA TRP A 584 18.39 -15.47 -0.43
C TRP A 584 16.86 -15.47 -0.55
N TYR A 585 16.15 -15.97 0.47
CA TYR A 585 14.69 -16.03 0.50
C TYR A 585 14.06 -14.92 1.35
N TYR A 586 14.85 -14.02 1.94
CA TYR A 586 14.33 -13.03 2.88
C TYR A 586 13.24 -12.16 2.25
N GLU A 587 13.54 -11.57 1.08
CA GLU A 587 12.59 -10.74 0.31
C GLU A 587 11.34 -11.53 -0.10
N ALA A 588 11.53 -12.79 -0.52
CA ALA A 588 10.43 -13.66 -0.89
C ALA A 588 9.50 -13.98 0.28
N VAL A 589 10.06 -14.25 1.46
CA VAL A 589 9.28 -14.51 2.67
C VAL A 589 8.55 -13.26 3.13
N PHE A 590 9.21 -12.10 3.07
CA PHE A 590 8.55 -10.82 3.32
C PHE A 590 7.37 -10.65 2.37
N TYR A 591 7.58 -10.72 1.07
CA TYR A 591 6.52 -10.58 0.06
C TYR A 591 5.30 -11.45 0.34
N VAL A 592 5.48 -12.76 0.57
CA VAL A 592 4.33 -13.66 0.76
C VAL A 592 3.60 -13.48 2.09
N LEU A 593 4.29 -13.01 3.14
CA LEU A 593 3.67 -12.68 4.42
C LEU A 593 2.93 -11.34 4.31
N SER A 594 3.54 -10.33 3.69
CA SER A 594 2.95 -9.00 3.50
C SER A 594 1.69 -9.01 2.68
N ASN A 595 1.62 -9.88 1.68
CA ASN A 595 0.45 -10.00 0.81
C ASN A 595 -0.55 -11.06 1.31
N GLY A 596 -0.36 -11.63 2.51
CA GLY A 596 -1.24 -12.68 3.05
C GLY A 596 -1.32 -13.95 2.19
N ILE A 597 -0.35 -14.15 1.31
CA ILE A 597 -0.27 -15.29 0.39
C ILE A 597 0.10 -16.55 1.18
N MET A 598 1.08 -16.44 2.07
CA MET A 598 1.51 -17.47 3.01
C MET A 598 1.35 -16.99 4.45
N ASN A 599 1.28 -17.94 5.38
CA ASN A 599 1.26 -17.69 6.83
C ASN A 599 2.37 -18.48 7.51
N GLY A 600 2.79 -18.03 8.71
CA GLY A 600 3.65 -18.81 9.60
C GLY A 600 2.95 -20.07 10.13
N THR A 601 3.73 -21.00 10.69
CA THR A 601 3.23 -22.31 11.17
C THR A 601 3.00 -22.35 12.69
N GLY A 602 3.07 -21.20 13.35
CA GLY A 602 3.05 -21.08 14.82
C GLY A 602 4.40 -21.34 15.49
N LYS A 603 5.45 -21.69 14.73
CA LYS A 603 6.85 -21.79 15.20
C LYS A 603 7.80 -20.84 14.48
N GLY A 604 7.26 -20.00 13.60
CA GLY A 604 8.01 -19.19 12.66
C GLY A 604 7.49 -19.37 11.24
N PHE A 605 8.29 -18.95 10.26
CA PHE A 605 8.01 -19.22 8.85
C PHE A 605 8.41 -20.66 8.45
N GLU A 606 9.38 -21.27 9.12
CA GLU A 606 10.01 -22.55 8.80
C GLU A 606 10.52 -22.61 7.33
N PRO A 607 11.57 -21.84 6.95
CA PRO A 607 12.05 -21.75 5.56
C PRO A 607 12.37 -23.10 4.88
N ASN A 608 12.80 -24.09 5.66
CA ASN A 608 13.12 -25.45 5.21
C ASN A 608 11.97 -26.46 5.42
N GLY A 609 10.79 -26.00 5.85
CA GLY A 609 9.61 -26.84 6.05
C GLY A 609 9.13 -27.42 4.73
N THR A 610 8.67 -28.67 4.75
CA THR A 610 8.11 -29.35 3.58
C THR A 610 6.84 -28.66 3.08
N VAL A 611 6.76 -28.45 1.76
CA VAL A 611 5.54 -27.98 1.09
C VAL A 611 4.70 -29.17 0.64
N THR A 612 3.39 -29.09 0.88
CA THR A 612 2.42 -30.08 0.39
C THR A 612 1.67 -29.55 -0.84
N ARG A 613 1.07 -30.45 -1.62
CA ARG A 613 0.22 -30.06 -2.77
C ARG A 613 -0.90 -29.10 -2.37
N GLY A 614 -1.57 -29.34 -1.23
CA GLY A 614 -2.60 -28.45 -0.70
C GLY A 614 -2.06 -27.07 -0.32
N THR A 615 -0.79 -26.98 0.12
CA THR A 615 -0.15 -25.69 0.37
C THR A 615 0.00 -24.88 -0.90
N VAL A 616 0.45 -25.49 -2.00
CA VAL A 616 0.65 -24.79 -3.28
C VAL A 616 -0.66 -24.21 -3.81
N PHE A 617 -1.72 -25.02 -3.86
CA PHE A 617 -3.01 -24.54 -4.34
C PHE A 617 -3.65 -23.52 -3.38
N GLN A 618 -3.50 -23.66 -2.06
CA GLN A 618 -3.95 -22.62 -1.14
C GLN A 618 -3.22 -21.30 -1.38
N THR A 619 -1.90 -21.33 -1.60
CA THR A 619 -1.14 -20.09 -1.85
C THR A 619 -1.53 -19.44 -3.18
N LEU A 620 -1.79 -20.23 -4.23
CA LEU A 620 -2.31 -19.71 -5.49
C LEU A 620 -3.71 -19.11 -5.34
N TYR A 621 -4.59 -19.77 -4.58
CA TYR A 621 -5.93 -19.26 -4.27
C TYR A 621 -5.87 -17.94 -3.47
N ASN A 622 -4.96 -17.84 -2.49
CA ASN A 622 -4.74 -16.59 -1.76
C ASN A 622 -4.22 -15.48 -2.69
N MET A 623 -3.24 -15.80 -3.53
CA MET A 623 -2.67 -14.87 -4.52
C MET A 623 -3.70 -14.42 -5.56
N ALA A 624 -4.69 -15.26 -5.89
CA ALA A 624 -5.82 -14.92 -6.75
C ALA A 624 -6.92 -14.09 -6.05
N GLY A 625 -6.70 -13.65 -4.80
CA GLY A 625 -7.69 -12.86 -4.05
C GLY A 625 -8.82 -13.68 -3.43
N LYS A 626 -8.63 -14.99 -3.27
CA LYS A 626 -9.60 -15.95 -2.71
C LYS A 626 -10.98 -15.88 -3.41
N PRO A 627 -11.06 -16.19 -4.72
CA PRO A 627 -12.31 -16.13 -5.48
C PRO A 627 -13.43 -16.97 -4.85
N ALA A 628 -14.68 -16.52 -4.99
CA ALA A 628 -15.81 -17.24 -4.40
C ALA A 628 -15.99 -18.63 -5.02
N VAL A 629 -16.07 -19.66 -4.18
CA VAL A 629 -16.29 -21.05 -4.60
C VAL A 629 -17.78 -21.38 -4.54
N THR A 630 -18.36 -21.73 -5.68
CA THR A 630 -19.80 -22.02 -5.82
C THR A 630 -20.13 -23.52 -5.73
N GLU A 631 -19.19 -24.37 -6.14
CA GLU A 631 -19.31 -25.83 -6.08
C GLU A 631 -18.13 -26.47 -5.34
N ALA A 632 -18.38 -27.58 -4.65
CA ALA A 632 -17.33 -28.31 -3.96
C ALA A 632 -16.52 -29.17 -4.95
N ALA A 633 -15.22 -29.32 -4.69
CA ALA A 633 -14.36 -30.16 -5.50
C ALA A 633 -14.88 -31.60 -5.62
N SER A 634 -14.72 -32.23 -6.79
CA SER A 634 -15.15 -33.60 -7.07
C SER A 634 -14.28 -34.65 -6.36
N PHE A 635 -13.11 -34.24 -5.84
CA PHE A 635 -12.14 -35.11 -5.18
C PHE A 635 -12.63 -35.66 -3.84
N THR A 636 -12.49 -36.98 -3.66
CA THR A 636 -13.05 -37.69 -2.50
C THR A 636 -12.32 -37.47 -1.17
N ASP A 637 -11.11 -36.90 -1.19
CA ASP A 637 -10.23 -36.68 -0.02
C ASP A 637 -10.13 -35.21 0.44
N VAL A 638 -10.93 -34.32 -0.15
CA VAL A 638 -10.86 -32.86 0.08
C VAL A 638 -11.85 -32.37 1.15
N ALA A 639 -12.98 -33.03 1.32
CA ALA A 639 -14.03 -32.58 2.24
C ALA A 639 -13.51 -32.38 3.68
N GLY A 640 -13.71 -31.18 4.22
CA GLY A 640 -13.28 -30.79 5.59
C GLY A 640 -11.79 -30.46 5.74
N LYS A 641 -11.04 -30.39 4.63
CA LYS A 641 -9.64 -29.93 4.63
C LYS A 641 -9.57 -28.41 4.58
N TRP A 642 -8.50 -27.85 5.13
CA TRP A 642 -8.27 -26.39 5.14
C TRP A 642 -8.03 -25.81 3.74
N TYR A 643 -7.64 -26.65 2.77
CA TYR A 643 -7.45 -26.30 1.37
C TYR A 643 -8.66 -26.64 0.48
N ALA A 644 -9.84 -26.91 1.06
CA ALA A 644 -10.98 -27.42 0.30
C ALA A 644 -11.47 -26.44 -0.78
N ASP A 645 -11.60 -25.16 -0.42
CA ASP A 645 -12.02 -24.13 -1.36
C ASP A 645 -10.96 -23.91 -2.45
N ALA A 646 -9.68 -23.91 -2.08
CA ALA A 646 -8.59 -23.80 -3.05
C ALA A 646 -8.56 -24.97 -4.04
N ALA A 647 -8.86 -26.20 -3.59
CA ALA A 647 -8.93 -27.37 -4.47
C ALA A 647 -10.15 -27.32 -5.40
N ALA A 648 -11.28 -26.78 -4.94
CA ALA A 648 -12.49 -26.59 -5.75
C ALA A 648 -12.30 -25.51 -6.81
N TRP A 649 -11.79 -24.35 -6.42
CA TRP A 649 -11.41 -23.28 -7.34
C TRP A 649 -10.40 -23.77 -8.38
N ALA A 650 -9.35 -24.48 -7.97
CA ALA A 650 -8.36 -24.98 -8.90
C ALA A 650 -8.91 -26.04 -9.87
N GLU A 651 -9.94 -26.80 -9.48
CA GLU A 651 -10.63 -27.73 -10.39
C GLU A 651 -11.50 -26.98 -11.40
N ASP A 652 -12.24 -25.97 -10.96
CA ASP A 652 -13.11 -25.13 -11.80
C ASP A 652 -12.30 -24.34 -12.85
N GLU A 653 -11.17 -23.77 -12.44
CA GLU A 653 -10.22 -23.09 -13.33
C GLU A 653 -9.40 -24.06 -14.21
N GLY A 654 -9.58 -25.37 -14.07
CA GLY A 654 -8.84 -26.38 -14.82
C GLY A 654 -7.36 -26.52 -14.45
N LEU A 655 -6.90 -25.91 -13.36
CA LEU A 655 -5.52 -25.99 -12.86
C LEU A 655 -5.15 -27.38 -12.31
N THR A 656 -6.13 -28.25 -12.05
CA THR A 656 -5.89 -29.61 -11.55
C THR A 656 -7.06 -30.56 -11.83
N SER A 657 -6.74 -31.73 -12.37
CA SER A 657 -7.65 -32.89 -12.46
C SER A 657 -7.36 -33.95 -11.37
N GLY A 658 -6.55 -33.60 -10.37
CA GLY A 658 -6.14 -34.50 -9.28
C GLY A 658 -5.10 -35.53 -9.73
N THR A 659 -5.13 -36.72 -9.13
CA THR A 659 -4.19 -37.81 -9.43
C THR A 659 -4.67 -38.77 -10.52
N GLY A 660 -5.79 -38.47 -11.19
CA GLY A 660 -6.44 -39.39 -12.14
C GLY A 660 -7.16 -40.58 -11.49
N THR A 661 -7.20 -40.67 -10.15
CA THR A 661 -7.90 -41.72 -9.40
C THR A 661 -9.06 -41.20 -8.55
N GLY A 662 -9.53 -39.97 -8.81
CA GLY A 662 -10.57 -39.29 -8.01
C GLY A 662 -10.06 -38.73 -6.67
N LEU A 663 -8.75 -38.53 -6.53
CA LEU A 663 -8.11 -37.95 -5.36
C LEU A 663 -7.37 -36.65 -5.74
N PHE A 664 -7.39 -35.67 -4.83
CA PHE A 664 -6.59 -34.46 -4.92
C PHE A 664 -5.19 -34.67 -4.35
N ASN A 665 -5.07 -35.47 -3.30
CA ASN A 665 -3.84 -35.81 -2.59
C ASN A 665 -3.13 -34.60 -1.96
N GLY A 666 -3.89 -33.70 -1.34
CA GLY A 666 -3.41 -32.41 -0.84
C GLY A 666 -2.39 -32.47 0.32
N ASP A 667 -2.40 -33.54 1.12
CA ASP A 667 -1.45 -33.71 2.25
C ASP A 667 -0.08 -34.26 1.80
N ALA A 668 0.07 -34.67 0.54
CA ALA A 668 1.34 -35.21 0.03
C ALA A 668 2.37 -34.10 -0.19
N ALA A 669 3.62 -34.41 0.16
CA ALA A 669 4.76 -33.56 -0.16
C ALA A 669 4.91 -33.45 -1.68
N ILE A 670 5.11 -32.24 -2.18
CA ILE A 670 5.22 -31.98 -3.62
C ILE A 670 6.69 -31.96 -4.06
N THR A 671 6.98 -32.55 -5.21
CA THR A 671 8.30 -32.51 -5.84
C THR A 671 8.47 -31.26 -6.70
N ARG A 672 9.71 -30.86 -6.99
CA ARG A 672 10.02 -29.70 -7.83
C ARG A 672 9.45 -29.80 -9.25
N GLN A 673 9.41 -31.00 -9.84
CA GLN A 673 8.80 -31.23 -11.15
C GLN A 673 7.26 -31.13 -11.13
N GLU A 674 6.61 -31.56 -10.04
CA GLU A 674 5.16 -31.37 -9.87
C GLU A 674 4.83 -29.89 -9.60
N LEU A 675 5.70 -29.20 -8.86
CA LEU A 675 5.60 -27.76 -8.63
C LEU A 675 5.70 -26.98 -9.95
N ALA A 676 6.68 -27.32 -10.80
CA ALA A 676 6.84 -26.73 -12.13
C ALA A 676 5.60 -26.93 -13.00
N LYS A 677 4.99 -28.13 -12.99
CA LYS A 677 3.72 -28.40 -13.68
C LYS A 677 2.61 -27.46 -13.22
N VAL A 678 2.37 -27.37 -11.92
CA VAL A 678 1.30 -26.53 -11.36
C VAL A 678 1.49 -25.06 -11.73
N PHE A 679 2.71 -24.53 -11.61
CA PHE A 679 2.95 -23.12 -11.91
C PHE A 679 2.99 -22.80 -13.40
N ALA A 680 3.47 -23.71 -14.25
CA ALA A 680 3.36 -23.54 -15.71
C ALA A 680 1.89 -23.49 -16.15
N ASP A 681 1.04 -24.36 -15.60
CA ASP A 681 -0.40 -24.34 -15.87
C ASP A 681 -1.05 -23.03 -15.39
N TYR A 682 -0.66 -22.56 -14.20
CA TYR A 682 -1.17 -21.31 -13.65
C TYR A 682 -0.74 -20.08 -14.46
N THR A 683 0.53 -19.99 -14.89
CA THR A 683 0.97 -18.86 -15.71
C THR A 683 0.34 -18.90 -17.09
N ALA A 684 0.18 -20.08 -17.70
CA ALA A 684 -0.51 -20.23 -18.97
C ALA A 684 -1.97 -19.75 -18.87
N SER A 685 -2.70 -20.07 -17.79
CA SER A 685 -4.08 -19.56 -17.60
C SER A 685 -4.18 -18.05 -17.38
N LYS A 686 -3.05 -17.38 -17.14
CA LYS A 686 -2.92 -15.93 -17.06
C LYS A 686 -2.30 -15.30 -18.31
N ASN A 687 -2.17 -16.06 -19.40
CA ASN A 687 -1.51 -15.63 -20.64
C ASN A 687 -0.04 -15.21 -20.42
N ILE A 688 0.60 -15.76 -19.39
CA ILE A 688 2.02 -15.57 -19.09
C ILE A 688 2.77 -16.79 -19.64
N VAL A 689 3.42 -16.58 -20.79
CA VAL A 689 4.18 -17.62 -21.50
C VAL A 689 5.61 -17.12 -21.78
N PRO A 690 6.61 -18.02 -21.87
CA PRO A 690 7.97 -17.63 -22.24
C PRO A 690 8.01 -16.98 -23.63
N THR A 691 8.85 -15.95 -23.79
CA THR A 691 9.17 -15.39 -25.11
C THR A 691 10.36 -16.08 -25.76
N GLU A 692 11.19 -16.76 -24.97
CA GLU A 692 12.31 -17.59 -25.42
C GLU A 692 12.42 -18.82 -24.52
N ASP A 693 12.70 -19.97 -25.13
CA ASP A 693 12.90 -21.22 -24.40
C ASP A 693 14.35 -21.43 -23.97
N VAL A 694 14.52 -21.94 -22.74
CA VAL A 694 15.81 -22.32 -22.18
C VAL A 694 16.10 -23.79 -22.46
N ASP A 695 17.23 -24.06 -23.13
CA ASP A 695 17.73 -25.43 -23.31
C ASP A 695 18.10 -26.09 -21.97
N LEU A 696 17.19 -26.95 -21.48
CA LEU A 696 17.37 -27.70 -20.25
C LEU A 696 18.56 -28.67 -20.30
N SER A 697 19.04 -29.09 -21.47
CA SER A 697 20.13 -30.08 -21.60
C SER A 697 21.46 -29.60 -21.01
N THR A 698 21.57 -28.29 -20.75
CA THR A 698 22.69 -27.65 -20.06
C THR A 698 22.80 -28.06 -18.57
N TYR A 699 21.71 -28.53 -17.96
CA TYR A 699 21.68 -29.01 -16.57
C TYR A 699 22.14 -30.47 -16.47
N ALA A 700 22.97 -30.77 -15.48
CA ALA A 700 23.59 -32.09 -15.31
C ALA A 700 22.60 -33.22 -14.99
N ASP A 701 21.36 -32.90 -14.63
CA ASP A 701 20.30 -33.85 -14.31
C ASP A 701 19.05 -33.71 -15.18
N ALA A 702 19.13 -33.02 -16.32
CA ALA A 702 18.02 -32.90 -17.26
C ALA A 702 17.46 -34.27 -17.71
N GLY A 703 18.34 -35.25 -17.91
CA GLY A 703 17.95 -36.61 -18.32
C GLY A 703 17.18 -37.43 -17.26
N VAL A 704 16.96 -36.91 -16.05
CA VAL A 704 16.11 -37.55 -15.03
C VAL A 704 14.70 -36.93 -14.94
N ILE A 705 14.42 -35.89 -15.71
CA ILE A 705 13.09 -35.28 -15.82
C ILE A 705 12.19 -36.28 -16.56
N PRO A 706 11.04 -36.68 -16.00
CA PRO A 706 10.11 -37.57 -16.70
C PRO A 706 9.44 -36.83 -17.86
N GLY A 707 9.11 -37.55 -18.94
CA GLY A 707 8.55 -36.92 -20.15
C GLY A 707 7.31 -36.06 -19.90
N TRP A 708 6.45 -36.45 -18.95
CA TRP A 708 5.24 -35.68 -18.60
C TRP A 708 5.53 -34.32 -17.95
N ALA A 709 6.73 -34.11 -17.40
CA ALA A 709 7.13 -32.87 -16.73
C ALA A 709 8.13 -32.05 -17.55
N SER A 710 8.58 -32.54 -18.71
CA SER A 710 9.67 -31.91 -19.46
C SER A 710 9.33 -30.50 -19.90
N GLU A 711 8.17 -30.35 -20.55
CA GLU A 711 7.67 -29.07 -21.05
C GLU A 711 7.44 -28.08 -19.90
N SER A 712 6.73 -28.49 -18.84
CA SER A 712 6.48 -27.58 -17.72
C SER A 712 7.74 -27.19 -16.94
N MET A 713 8.75 -28.07 -16.88
CA MET A 713 10.05 -27.73 -16.33
C MET A 713 10.78 -26.72 -17.21
N GLU A 714 10.67 -26.83 -18.53
CA GLU A 714 11.24 -25.87 -19.47
C GLU A 714 10.55 -24.51 -19.30
N THR A 715 9.22 -24.47 -19.38
CA THR A 715 8.42 -23.26 -19.14
C THR A 715 8.77 -22.59 -17.82
N ALA A 716 8.81 -23.35 -16.71
CA ALA A 716 9.11 -22.78 -15.39
C ALA A 716 10.54 -22.22 -15.30
N VAL A 717 11.51 -22.80 -16.01
CA VAL A 717 12.88 -22.28 -16.06
C VAL A 717 12.99 -21.07 -17.00
N SER A 718 12.34 -21.12 -18.16
CA SER A 718 12.31 -20.03 -19.15
C SER A 718 11.66 -18.76 -18.58
N LEU A 719 10.57 -18.91 -17.82
CA LEU A 719 9.92 -17.79 -17.10
C LEU A 719 10.70 -17.34 -15.85
N GLY A 720 11.79 -18.01 -15.49
CA GLY A 720 12.55 -17.70 -14.26
C GLY A 720 11.81 -18.05 -12.96
N ILE A 721 10.66 -18.71 -13.03
CA ILE A 721 9.88 -19.19 -11.88
C ILE A 721 10.72 -20.17 -11.07
N LEU A 722 11.37 -21.12 -11.75
CA LEU A 722 12.22 -22.13 -11.13
C LEU A 722 13.68 -21.95 -11.57
N LYS A 723 14.59 -21.90 -10.60
CA LYS A 723 16.03 -21.87 -10.85
C LYS A 723 16.72 -23.12 -10.32
N GLY A 724 17.66 -23.65 -11.10
CA GLY A 724 18.56 -24.72 -10.65
C GLY A 724 19.62 -24.22 -9.67
N SER A 725 20.26 -25.14 -8.95
CA SER A 725 21.41 -24.85 -8.07
C SER A 725 22.57 -25.80 -8.39
N ASN A 726 23.80 -25.29 -8.36
CA ASN A 726 25.00 -26.09 -8.66
C ASN A 726 24.91 -26.88 -9.98
N ASN A 727 24.36 -26.26 -11.03
CA ASN A 727 24.11 -26.86 -12.34
C ASN A 727 23.14 -28.06 -12.33
N ARG A 728 22.16 -28.08 -11.41
CA ARG A 728 21.15 -29.15 -11.26
C ARG A 728 19.77 -28.57 -10.98
N LEU A 729 18.73 -29.18 -11.55
CA LEU A 729 17.32 -28.82 -11.34
C LEU A 729 16.68 -29.57 -10.17
N ASN A 730 17.20 -30.76 -9.85
CA ASN A 730 16.68 -31.65 -8.79
C ASN A 730 15.17 -31.94 -8.92
N PRO A 731 14.69 -32.46 -10.06
CA PRO A 731 13.25 -32.53 -10.37
C PRO A 731 12.44 -33.37 -9.37
N ALA A 732 13.02 -34.46 -8.84
CA ALA A 732 12.37 -35.31 -7.83
C ALA A 732 12.57 -34.83 -6.38
N GLY A 733 13.28 -33.71 -6.16
CA GLY A 733 13.48 -33.14 -4.83
C GLY A 733 12.18 -32.60 -4.24
N THR A 734 11.96 -32.81 -2.95
CA THR A 734 10.81 -32.24 -2.23
C THR A 734 10.98 -30.73 -2.07
N ALA A 735 9.95 -29.97 -2.45
CA ALA A 735 9.95 -28.52 -2.32
C ALA A 735 9.85 -28.06 -0.87
N VAL A 736 10.53 -26.95 -0.55
CA VAL A 736 10.45 -26.29 0.77
C VAL A 736 9.80 -24.92 0.71
N ARG A 737 9.39 -24.41 1.87
CA ARG A 737 8.60 -23.16 1.98
C ARG A 737 9.31 -21.92 1.44
N SER A 738 10.62 -21.81 1.63
CA SER A 738 11.42 -20.72 1.04
C SER A 738 11.47 -20.77 -0.49
N GLU A 739 11.52 -21.97 -1.08
CA GLU A 739 11.45 -22.13 -2.54
C GLU A 739 10.06 -21.74 -3.07
N LEU A 740 8.99 -22.15 -2.38
CA LEU A 740 7.63 -21.75 -2.75
C LEU A 740 7.45 -20.22 -2.64
N ALA A 741 7.95 -19.59 -1.57
CA ALA A 741 7.89 -18.14 -1.43
C ALA A 741 8.61 -17.43 -2.58
N GLN A 742 9.80 -17.90 -2.95
CA GLN A 742 10.56 -17.31 -4.06
C GLN A 742 9.84 -17.48 -5.39
N ILE A 743 9.23 -18.64 -5.63
CA ILE A 743 8.43 -18.89 -6.83
C ILE A 743 7.26 -17.90 -6.91
N LEU A 744 6.55 -17.68 -5.81
CA LEU A 744 5.42 -16.75 -5.75
C LEU A 744 5.85 -15.30 -5.99
N LEU A 745 7.00 -14.88 -5.45
CA LEU A 745 7.61 -13.57 -5.74
C LEU A 745 8.04 -13.46 -7.21
N ASN A 746 8.61 -14.50 -7.79
CA ASN A 746 9.03 -14.46 -9.19
C ASN A 746 7.81 -14.31 -10.12
N ILE A 747 6.71 -15.02 -9.83
CA ILE A 747 5.48 -14.94 -10.63
C ILE A 747 4.84 -13.57 -10.53
N SER A 748 4.88 -12.90 -9.36
CA SER A 748 4.28 -11.58 -9.22
C SER A 748 4.98 -10.49 -10.03
N ALA A 749 6.22 -10.73 -10.46
CA ALA A 749 6.95 -9.87 -11.37
C ALA A 749 6.69 -10.16 -12.86
N LEU A 750 5.95 -11.21 -13.19
CA LEU A 750 5.63 -11.58 -14.57
C LEU A 750 4.37 -10.86 -15.05
N THR A 751 4.39 -10.42 -16.31
CA THR A 751 3.26 -9.79 -16.99
C THR A 751 2.72 -10.70 -18.10
N PRO A 752 1.42 -10.61 -18.44
CA PRO A 752 0.88 -11.32 -19.59
C PRO A 752 1.64 -10.97 -20.89
N ALA A 753 1.89 -11.98 -21.72
CA ALA A 753 2.50 -11.79 -23.04
C ALA A 753 1.49 -11.24 -24.07
N TYR A 754 0.20 -11.45 -23.83
CA TYR A 754 -0.88 -10.99 -24.70
C TYR A 754 -2.18 -10.78 -23.92
N THR A 755 -3.09 -10.01 -24.52
CA THR A 755 -4.47 -9.83 -24.08
C THR A 755 -5.41 -10.56 -25.03
N GLU A 756 -6.50 -11.11 -24.51
CA GLU A 756 -7.61 -11.61 -25.33
C GLU A 756 -8.89 -10.86 -25.02
N GLU A 757 -9.64 -10.49 -26.06
CA GLU A 757 -10.92 -9.81 -25.94
C GLU A 757 -11.95 -10.50 -26.86
N THR A 758 -13.09 -10.90 -26.28
CA THR A 758 -14.25 -11.35 -27.07
C THR A 758 -15.03 -10.14 -27.57
N VAL A 759 -15.20 -10.05 -28.88
CA VAL A 759 -15.82 -8.92 -29.57
C VAL A 759 -16.98 -9.39 -30.45
N SER A 760 -17.91 -8.48 -30.73
CA SER A 760 -18.98 -8.69 -31.71
C SER A 760 -18.74 -7.79 -32.92
N ILE A 761 -18.71 -8.39 -34.11
CA ILE A 761 -18.43 -7.68 -35.37
C ILE A 761 -19.71 -7.63 -36.20
N GLU A 762 -20.17 -6.41 -36.49
CA GLU A 762 -21.31 -6.17 -37.35
C GLU A 762 -20.92 -6.26 -38.82
N VAL A 763 -21.52 -7.21 -39.54
CA VAL A 763 -21.32 -7.41 -40.97
C VAL A 763 -22.53 -6.86 -41.73
N ALA A 764 -22.29 -5.85 -42.57
CA ALA A 764 -23.34 -5.23 -43.36
C ALA A 764 -23.80 -6.16 -44.51
N ALA A 765 -25.07 -6.03 -44.91
CA ALA A 765 -25.61 -6.79 -46.05
C ALA A 765 -24.85 -6.43 -47.34
N GLN A 766 -24.25 -7.42 -47.99
CA GLN A 766 -23.43 -7.25 -49.19
C GLN A 766 -23.50 -8.51 -50.07
N ASP A 767 -23.47 -8.34 -51.40
CA ASP A 767 -23.36 -9.41 -52.40
C ASP A 767 -24.39 -10.56 -52.25
N GLY A 768 -25.59 -10.22 -51.77
CA GLY A 768 -26.67 -11.18 -51.54
C GLY A 768 -26.65 -11.86 -50.18
N VAL A 769 -25.62 -11.60 -49.36
CA VAL A 769 -25.51 -12.06 -47.97
C VAL A 769 -26.24 -11.07 -47.04
N PRO A 770 -27.16 -11.54 -46.17
CA PRO A 770 -27.85 -10.69 -45.21
C PRO A 770 -26.89 -10.10 -44.16
N ALA A 771 -27.26 -8.94 -43.61
CA ALA A 771 -26.57 -8.37 -42.46
C ALA A 771 -26.64 -9.33 -41.26
N HIS A 772 -25.55 -9.46 -40.53
CA HIS A 772 -25.44 -10.35 -39.38
C HIS A 772 -24.30 -9.91 -38.47
N THR A 773 -24.19 -10.56 -37.31
CA THR A 773 -23.14 -10.31 -36.32
C THR A 773 -22.28 -11.57 -36.20
N MET A 774 -20.97 -11.38 -36.10
CA MET A 774 -20.01 -12.44 -35.83
C MET A 774 -19.46 -12.31 -34.40
N THR A 775 -19.37 -13.42 -33.69
CA THR A 775 -18.58 -13.50 -32.46
C THR A 775 -17.13 -13.77 -32.81
N ALA A 776 -16.20 -12.99 -32.26
CA ALA A 776 -14.77 -13.14 -32.48
C ALA A 776 -13.97 -12.99 -31.19
N ILE A 777 -12.77 -13.57 -31.15
CA ILE A 777 -11.76 -13.33 -30.12
C ILE A 777 -10.54 -12.70 -30.80
N VAL A 778 -10.12 -11.57 -30.25
CA VAL A 778 -8.94 -10.83 -30.67
C VAL A 778 -7.82 -11.08 -29.67
N THR A 779 -6.68 -11.57 -30.14
CA THR A 779 -5.47 -11.75 -29.33
C THR A 779 -4.45 -10.71 -29.74
N VAL A 780 -4.00 -9.88 -28.80
CA VAL A 780 -3.03 -8.79 -29.06
C VAL A 780 -1.81 -8.96 -28.16
N PRO A 781 -0.58 -8.99 -28.71
CA PRO A 781 0.61 -9.03 -27.87
C PRO A 781 0.77 -7.76 -27.05
N THR A 782 1.14 -7.89 -25.78
CA THR A 782 1.33 -6.74 -24.87
C THR A 782 2.50 -5.85 -25.27
N SER A 783 3.41 -6.35 -26.13
CA SER A 783 4.46 -5.56 -26.75
C SER A 783 3.95 -4.58 -27.82
N ALA A 784 2.73 -4.74 -28.33
CA ALA A 784 2.17 -3.88 -29.37
C ALA A 784 1.77 -2.52 -28.79
N THR A 785 2.26 -1.46 -29.41
CA THR A 785 1.93 -0.07 -29.02
C THR A 785 1.57 0.75 -30.25
N LYS A 786 1.03 1.95 -30.03
CA LYS A 786 0.73 2.90 -31.11
C LYS A 786 1.96 3.22 -31.97
N ASP A 787 3.16 3.22 -31.37
CA ASP A 787 4.43 3.53 -32.02
C ASP A 787 5.15 2.28 -32.56
N ALA A 788 4.79 1.09 -32.07
CA ALA A 788 5.34 -0.20 -32.49
C ALA A 788 4.20 -1.15 -32.85
N LYS A 789 3.58 -0.90 -34.01
CA LYS A 789 2.47 -1.71 -34.52
C LYS A 789 2.93 -3.10 -34.96
N VAL A 790 2.07 -4.09 -34.74
CA VAL A 790 2.32 -5.50 -35.11
C VAL A 790 1.48 -5.93 -36.31
N PRO A 791 1.93 -6.93 -37.10
CA PRO A 791 1.08 -7.55 -38.13
C PRO A 791 -0.12 -8.28 -37.52
N GLY A 792 -1.13 -8.55 -38.34
CA GLY A 792 -2.37 -9.22 -37.94
C GLY A 792 -2.67 -10.49 -38.73
N VAL A 793 -3.32 -11.48 -38.13
CA VAL A 793 -3.73 -12.74 -38.79
C VAL A 793 -5.20 -13.04 -38.54
N VAL A 794 -5.97 -13.25 -39.61
CA VAL A 794 -7.37 -13.71 -39.56
C VAL A 794 -7.43 -15.23 -39.62
N MET A 795 -8.13 -15.88 -38.70
CA MET A 795 -8.17 -17.33 -38.55
C MET A 795 -9.56 -17.90 -38.85
N LEU A 796 -9.65 -18.75 -39.88
CA LEU A 796 -10.90 -19.31 -40.41
C LEU A 796 -11.06 -20.78 -40.02
N HIS A 797 -12.16 -21.12 -39.35
CA HIS A 797 -12.40 -22.50 -38.91
C HIS A 797 -12.96 -23.41 -40.02
N GLY A 798 -12.84 -24.72 -39.85
CA GLY A 798 -13.30 -25.75 -40.77
C GLY A 798 -14.78 -26.08 -40.67
N THR A 799 -15.20 -27.06 -41.47
CA THR A 799 -16.61 -27.46 -41.62
C THR A 799 -17.23 -27.86 -40.30
N GLY A 800 -18.29 -27.16 -39.89
CA GLY A 800 -19.01 -27.47 -38.65
C GLY A 800 -18.16 -27.33 -37.38
N SER A 801 -17.01 -26.65 -37.43
CA SER A 801 -16.20 -26.32 -36.26
C SER A 801 -16.64 -24.97 -35.66
N ASN A 802 -15.79 -24.34 -34.86
CA ASN A 802 -15.95 -22.99 -34.31
C ASN A 802 -14.59 -22.30 -34.19
N MET A 803 -14.58 -21.06 -33.69
CA MET A 803 -13.39 -20.20 -33.56
C MET A 803 -12.22 -20.78 -32.74
N HIS A 804 -12.45 -21.80 -31.90
CA HIS A 804 -11.41 -22.49 -31.12
C HIS A 804 -10.75 -23.67 -31.86
N GLU A 805 -11.39 -24.14 -32.94
CA GLU A 805 -11.03 -25.35 -33.65
C GLU A 805 -10.96 -26.63 -32.82
N VAL A 806 -10.57 -27.73 -33.47
CA VAL A 806 -10.45 -29.05 -32.87
C VAL A 806 -9.63 -29.01 -31.57
N ASN A 807 -10.33 -29.22 -30.45
CA ASN A 807 -9.75 -29.33 -29.11
C ASN A 807 -8.88 -28.12 -28.71
N GLY A 808 -9.25 -26.90 -29.13
CA GLY A 808 -8.59 -25.64 -28.74
C GLY A 808 -7.31 -25.33 -29.51
N ALA A 809 -7.09 -25.96 -30.67
CA ALA A 809 -5.87 -25.77 -31.45
C ALA A 809 -5.66 -24.31 -31.92
N TYR A 810 -6.72 -23.55 -32.18
CA TYR A 810 -6.59 -22.13 -32.52
C TYR A 810 -6.27 -21.24 -31.33
N ASP A 811 -6.68 -21.63 -30.12
CA ASP A 811 -6.25 -20.93 -28.89
C ASP A 811 -4.74 -21.09 -28.69
N MET A 812 -4.21 -22.30 -28.90
CA MET A 812 -2.77 -22.56 -28.88
C MET A 812 -2.03 -21.75 -29.95
N ALA A 813 -2.56 -21.72 -31.18
CA ALA A 813 -1.93 -21.00 -32.28
C ALA A 813 -1.93 -19.47 -32.06
N ALA A 814 -3.03 -18.92 -31.54
CA ALA A 814 -3.15 -17.49 -31.24
C ALA A 814 -2.16 -17.05 -30.16
N ALA A 815 -2.01 -17.85 -29.09
CA ALA A 815 -1.05 -17.59 -28.02
C ALA A 815 0.40 -17.57 -28.53
N GLU A 816 0.80 -18.57 -29.32
CA GLU A 816 2.15 -18.65 -29.89
C GLU A 816 2.43 -17.51 -30.86
N MET A 817 1.48 -17.19 -31.74
CA MET A 817 1.61 -16.06 -32.67
C MET A 817 1.77 -14.74 -31.91
N ALA A 818 1.01 -14.53 -30.83
CA ALA A 818 1.17 -13.34 -30.00
C ALA A 818 2.52 -13.31 -29.27
N ALA A 819 3.02 -14.44 -28.76
CA ALA A 819 4.36 -14.52 -28.18
C ALA A 819 5.45 -14.12 -29.19
N GLN A 820 5.21 -14.34 -30.48
CA GLN A 820 6.09 -13.91 -31.58
C GLN A 820 5.73 -12.55 -32.20
N GLY A 821 4.87 -11.76 -31.55
CA GLY A 821 4.57 -10.39 -31.97
C GLY A 821 3.57 -10.27 -33.12
N LEU A 822 2.64 -11.22 -33.26
CA LEU A 822 1.53 -11.16 -34.22
C LEU A 822 0.19 -11.00 -33.48
N ALA A 823 -0.65 -10.06 -33.91
CA ALA A 823 -2.04 -10.01 -33.46
C ALA A 823 -2.89 -11.02 -34.24
N THR A 824 -3.91 -11.59 -33.63
CA THR A 824 -4.80 -12.54 -34.30
C THR A 824 -6.27 -12.22 -34.05
N ILE A 825 -7.11 -12.64 -34.99
CA ILE A 825 -8.56 -12.65 -34.82
C ILE A 825 -9.12 -13.98 -35.31
N ARG A 826 -9.78 -14.69 -34.40
CA ARG A 826 -10.52 -15.93 -34.68
C ARG A 826 -12.00 -15.67 -34.46
N PHE A 827 -12.86 -16.18 -35.34
CA PHE A 827 -14.28 -15.85 -35.30
C PHE A 827 -15.15 -17.02 -35.76
N ASN A 828 -16.43 -16.97 -35.37
CA ASN A 828 -17.44 -17.91 -35.81
C ASN A 828 -18.10 -17.41 -37.11
N PHE A 829 -18.15 -18.27 -38.13
CA PHE A 829 -18.95 -17.97 -39.32
C PHE A 829 -20.44 -17.86 -38.95
N GLN A 830 -21.21 -17.16 -39.80
CA GLN A 830 -22.63 -16.98 -39.59
C GLN A 830 -23.37 -18.31 -39.31
N GLY A 831 -24.08 -18.39 -38.18
CA GLY A 831 -24.87 -19.55 -37.79
C GLY A 831 -24.11 -20.63 -37.00
N ILE A 832 -22.88 -20.35 -36.58
CA ILE A 832 -22.07 -21.28 -35.77
C ILE A 832 -22.29 -21.10 -34.27
N ASP A 833 -22.62 -19.88 -33.82
CA ASP A 833 -22.88 -19.57 -32.41
C ASP A 833 -24.07 -20.39 -31.87
N GLU A 834 -24.01 -20.75 -30.58
CA GLU A 834 -25.06 -21.54 -29.93
C GLU A 834 -26.43 -20.87 -30.07
N GLY A 835 -27.42 -21.60 -30.58
CA GLY A 835 -28.77 -21.11 -30.81
C GLY A 835 -28.96 -20.29 -32.08
N THR A 836 -27.93 -20.18 -32.94
CA THR A 836 -27.99 -19.47 -34.23
C THR A 836 -27.98 -20.40 -35.45
N GLU A 837 -28.02 -21.73 -35.24
CA GLU A 837 -27.78 -22.75 -36.27
C GLU A 837 -28.68 -22.61 -37.51
N GLU A 838 -29.93 -22.16 -37.33
CA GLU A 838 -30.87 -21.87 -38.42
C GLU A 838 -30.36 -20.81 -39.41
N LEU A 839 -29.45 -19.92 -38.98
CA LEU A 839 -28.84 -18.88 -39.81
C LEU A 839 -27.74 -19.43 -40.72
N TYR A 840 -27.23 -20.65 -40.47
CA TYR A 840 -26.20 -21.29 -41.27
C TYR A 840 -26.65 -21.54 -42.72
N VAL A 841 -27.96 -21.45 -42.99
CA VAL A 841 -28.50 -21.48 -44.36
C VAL A 841 -27.97 -20.34 -45.24
N ASN A 842 -27.50 -19.27 -44.63
CA ASN A 842 -26.91 -18.12 -45.33
C ASN A 842 -25.39 -18.28 -45.56
N TYR A 843 -24.77 -19.28 -44.94
CA TYR A 843 -23.35 -19.57 -45.13
C TYR A 843 -23.07 -20.03 -46.57
N SER A 844 -22.03 -19.47 -47.18
CA SER A 844 -21.59 -19.69 -48.56
C SER A 844 -20.12 -19.29 -48.70
N TYR A 845 -19.48 -19.54 -49.85
CA TYR A 845 -18.11 -19.02 -50.06
C TYR A 845 -18.08 -17.50 -50.06
N THR A 846 -19.12 -16.88 -50.63
CA THR A 846 -19.25 -15.41 -50.65
C THR A 846 -19.39 -14.84 -49.24
N SER A 847 -20.25 -15.43 -48.40
CA SER A 847 -20.39 -14.96 -47.01
C SER A 847 -19.09 -15.14 -46.21
N ALA A 848 -18.43 -16.31 -46.33
CA ALA A 848 -17.17 -16.55 -45.63
C ALA A 848 -16.07 -15.56 -46.02
N ASN A 849 -16.01 -15.14 -47.29
CA ASN A 849 -15.08 -14.12 -47.74
C ASN A 849 -15.41 -12.74 -47.14
N ILE A 850 -16.69 -12.37 -47.09
CA ILE A 850 -17.16 -11.12 -46.46
C ILE A 850 -16.83 -11.11 -44.97
N ASP A 851 -17.06 -12.23 -44.29
CA ASP A 851 -16.78 -12.43 -42.86
C ASP A 851 -15.28 -12.30 -42.58
N ALA A 852 -14.43 -12.97 -43.37
CA ALA A 852 -12.98 -12.84 -43.28
C ALA A 852 -12.51 -11.39 -43.49
N LYS A 853 -13.12 -10.67 -44.44
CA LYS A 853 -12.82 -9.26 -44.71
C LYS A 853 -13.25 -8.35 -43.55
N ALA A 854 -14.42 -8.59 -42.96
CA ALA A 854 -14.90 -7.85 -41.81
C ALA A 854 -14.00 -8.05 -40.58
N ALA A 855 -13.55 -9.28 -40.35
CA ALA A 855 -12.56 -9.59 -39.31
C ALA A 855 -11.21 -8.88 -39.57
N ALA A 856 -10.74 -8.87 -40.82
CA ALA A 856 -9.53 -8.13 -41.21
C ALA A 856 -9.66 -6.62 -40.99
N ASP A 857 -10.81 -6.03 -41.34
CA ASP A 857 -11.08 -4.60 -41.14
C ASP A 857 -11.16 -4.22 -39.66
N TYR A 858 -11.76 -5.09 -38.84
CA TYR A 858 -11.76 -4.92 -37.40
C TYR A 858 -10.32 -4.89 -36.87
N LEU A 859 -9.52 -5.89 -37.24
CA LEU A 859 -8.13 -6.00 -36.79
C LEU A 859 -7.28 -4.79 -37.25
N ALA A 860 -7.43 -4.34 -38.51
CA ALA A 860 -6.79 -3.14 -39.04
C ALA A 860 -7.19 -1.84 -38.32
N GLY A 861 -8.39 -1.81 -37.74
CA GLY A 861 -8.93 -0.66 -37.01
C GLY A 861 -8.30 -0.46 -35.63
N LEU A 862 -7.64 -1.48 -35.08
CA LEU A 862 -6.95 -1.38 -33.79
C LEU A 862 -5.73 -0.47 -33.91
N GLU A 863 -5.55 0.47 -32.98
CA GLU A 863 -4.45 1.44 -33.04
C GLU A 863 -3.05 0.78 -33.04
N VAL A 864 -2.96 -0.44 -32.52
CA VAL A 864 -1.73 -1.22 -32.31
C VAL A 864 -1.42 -2.22 -33.43
N VAL A 865 -2.32 -2.40 -34.40
CA VAL A 865 -2.12 -3.28 -35.55
C VAL A 865 -1.71 -2.47 -36.78
N ASP A 866 -0.80 -3.04 -37.57
CA ASP A 866 -0.42 -2.55 -38.90
C ASP A 866 -1.38 -3.14 -39.95
N GLY A 867 -2.41 -2.37 -40.30
CA GLY A 867 -3.44 -2.78 -41.27
C GLY A 867 -2.91 -3.05 -42.69
N ASP A 868 -1.69 -2.64 -43.02
CA ASP A 868 -1.05 -2.96 -44.30
C ASP A 868 -0.38 -4.35 -44.29
N LYS A 869 -0.33 -5.02 -43.13
CA LYS A 869 0.36 -6.30 -42.90
C LYS A 869 -0.58 -7.35 -42.30
N LEU A 870 -1.62 -7.69 -43.05
CA LEU A 870 -2.58 -8.71 -42.64
C LEU A 870 -2.38 -10.03 -43.37
N GLY A 871 -2.39 -11.14 -42.64
CA GLY A 871 -2.44 -12.50 -43.15
C GLY A 871 -3.80 -13.13 -42.95
N VAL A 872 -4.06 -14.22 -43.66
CA VAL A 872 -5.22 -15.10 -43.41
C VAL A 872 -4.75 -16.54 -43.30
N MET A 873 -5.31 -17.27 -42.35
CA MET A 873 -5.15 -18.71 -42.26
C MET A 873 -6.48 -19.43 -42.15
N GLY A 874 -6.49 -20.71 -42.51
CA GLY A 874 -7.64 -21.55 -42.24
C GLY A 874 -7.38 -23.04 -42.30
N TRP A 875 -8.28 -23.81 -41.68
CA TRP A 875 -8.20 -25.26 -41.56
C TRP A 875 -9.30 -25.94 -42.38
N SER A 876 -8.95 -26.93 -43.20
CA SER A 876 -9.91 -27.75 -43.96
C SER A 876 -10.72 -26.86 -44.90
N GLN A 877 -12.05 -26.82 -44.78
CA GLN A 877 -12.89 -25.84 -45.47
C GLN A 877 -12.49 -24.39 -45.17
N GLY A 878 -12.09 -24.06 -43.94
CA GLY A 878 -11.53 -22.75 -43.61
C GLY A 878 -10.27 -22.44 -44.42
N GLY A 879 -9.48 -23.46 -44.77
CA GLY A 879 -8.34 -23.33 -45.69
C GLY A 879 -8.79 -23.02 -47.12
N THR A 880 -9.87 -23.65 -47.59
CA THR A 880 -10.54 -23.27 -48.85
C THR A 880 -10.97 -21.81 -48.80
N ASN A 881 -11.62 -21.37 -47.72
CA ASN A 881 -12.05 -19.99 -47.53
C ASN A 881 -10.87 -19.02 -47.45
N ALA A 882 -9.73 -19.41 -46.87
CA ALA A 882 -8.53 -18.56 -46.80
C ALA A 882 -7.98 -18.26 -48.20
N PHE A 883 -7.95 -19.26 -49.09
CA PHE A 883 -7.59 -19.04 -50.49
C PHE A 883 -8.57 -18.09 -51.18
N LEU A 884 -9.87 -18.35 -51.05
CA LEU A 884 -10.90 -17.56 -51.72
C LEU A 884 -10.96 -16.12 -51.20
N ALA A 885 -10.75 -15.91 -49.89
CA ALA A 885 -10.70 -14.58 -49.29
C ALA A 885 -9.46 -13.80 -49.76
N ALA A 886 -8.29 -14.45 -49.84
CA ALA A 886 -7.08 -13.84 -50.36
C ALA A 886 -7.19 -13.48 -51.85
N ALA A 887 -7.85 -14.33 -52.65
CA ALA A 887 -8.13 -14.07 -54.06
C ALA A 887 -9.14 -12.91 -54.25
N ALA A 888 -10.19 -12.85 -53.41
CA ALA A 888 -11.21 -11.80 -53.47
C ALA A 888 -10.70 -10.44 -52.97
N TYR A 889 -9.78 -10.43 -51.99
CA TYR A 889 -9.27 -9.23 -51.34
C TYR A 889 -7.72 -9.18 -51.31
N PRO A 890 -7.06 -9.14 -52.48
CA PRO A 890 -5.59 -9.15 -52.57
C PRO A 890 -4.94 -7.89 -51.97
N GLU A 891 -5.70 -6.80 -51.87
CA GLU A 891 -5.25 -5.58 -51.20
C GLU A 891 -5.21 -5.71 -49.68
N THR A 892 -5.95 -6.68 -49.11
CA THR A 892 -6.04 -6.90 -47.67
C THR A 892 -5.08 -7.98 -47.20
N PHE A 893 -5.12 -9.16 -47.80
CA PHE A 893 -4.34 -10.30 -47.33
C PHE A 893 -3.00 -10.39 -48.06
N LYS A 894 -1.91 -10.22 -47.30
CA LYS A 894 -0.51 -10.18 -47.75
C LYS A 894 0.26 -11.46 -47.50
N SER A 895 -0.34 -12.44 -46.81
CA SER A 895 0.21 -13.78 -46.61
C SER A 895 -0.93 -14.76 -46.35
N VAL A 896 -0.77 -16.01 -46.82
CA VAL A 896 -1.79 -17.07 -46.67
C VAL A 896 -1.17 -18.33 -46.08
N VAL A 897 -1.82 -18.91 -45.08
CA VAL A 897 -1.45 -20.23 -44.52
C VAL A 897 -2.67 -21.14 -44.49
N THR A 898 -2.54 -22.41 -44.90
CA THR A 898 -3.66 -23.36 -44.78
C THR A 898 -3.24 -24.64 -44.10
N TRP A 899 -4.06 -25.11 -43.16
CA TRP A 899 -3.92 -26.41 -42.52
C TRP A 899 -4.91 -27.39 -43.15
N ALA A 900 -4.41 -28.43 -43.81
CA ALA A 900 -5.23 -29.38 -44.55
C ALA A 900 -6.26 -28.72 -45.50
N GLY A 901 -5.88 -27.62 -46.17
CA GLY A 901 -6.79 -26.85 -47.04
C GLY A 901 -7.31 -27.67 -48.22
N ALA A 902 -8.64 -27.73 -48.39
CA ALA A 902 -9.27 -28.55 -49.42
C ALA A 902 -9.45 -27.78 -50.74
N LEU A 903 -9.12 -28.42 -51.87
CA LEU A 903 -9.41 -27.90 -53.22
C LEU A 903 -10.76 -28.36 -53.76
N ASP A 904 -11.30 -29.45 -53.22
CA ASP A 904 -12.58 -30.04 -53.61
C ASP A 904 -13.31 -30.50 -52.35
N LEU A 905 -14.42 -29.83 -52.05
CA LEU A 905 -15.27 -30.15 -50.90
C LEU A 905 -16.37 -31.16 -51.25
N THR A 906 -16.52 -31.59 -52.50
CA THR A 906 -17.52 -32.60 -52.87
C THR A 906 -17.24 -33.96 -52.24
N THR A 907 -15.97 -34.22 -51.91
CA THR A 907 -15.50 -35.46 -51.29
C THR A 907 -15.96 -35.65 -49.85
N MET A 908 -16.50 -34.62 -49.20
CA MET A 908 -17.08 -34.75 -47.85
C MET A 908 -18.42 -35.50 -47.84
N PHE A 909 -19.04 -35.70 -49.01
CA PHE A 909 -20.31 -36.40 -49.15
C PHE A 909 -20.11 -37.78 -49.78
N GLU A 910 -20.88 -38.76 -49.32
CA GLU A 910 -20.98 -40.06 -50.00
C GLU A 910 -21.56 -39.91 -51.41
N ASP A 911 -22.53 -39.00 -51.60
CA ASP A 911 -23.14 -38.64 -52.87
C ASP A 911 -23.47 -37.14 -52.91
N PHE A 912 -22.52 -36.33 -53.37
CA PHE A 912 -22.67 -34.87 -53.46
C PHE A 912 -23.79 -34.45 -54.42
N ASP A 913 -23.98 -35.14 -55.55
CA ASP A 913 -25.00 -34.77 -56.53
C ASP A 913 -26.42 -35.00 -55.97
N ALA A 914 -26.61 -36.02 -55.12
CA ALA A 914 -27.86 -36.22 -54.40
C ALA A 914 -28.11 -35.09 -53.38
N ALA A 915 -27.10 -34.76 -52.56
CA ALA A 915 -27.20 -33.66 -51.58
C ALA A 915 -27.45 -32.30 -52.27
N TYR A 916 -26.79 -32.06 -53.40
CA TYR A 916 -27.00 -30.88 -54.24
C TYR A 916 -28.44 -30.79 -54.75
N ALA A 917 -28.98 -31.88 -55.29
CA ALA A 917 -30.34 -31.92 -55.81
C ALA A 917 -31.38 -31.71 -54.69
N GLU A 918 -31.13 -32.27 -53.50
CA GLU A 918 -31.97 -32.04 -52.33
C GLU A 918 -31.92 -30.59 -51.86
N ALA A 919 -30.73 -29.98 -51.79
CA ALA A 919 -30.58 -28.57 -51.47
C ALA A 919 -31.27 -27.66 -52.50
N GLU A 920 -31.20 -27.99 -53.80
CA GLU A 920 -31.88 -27.26 -54.87
C GLU A 920 -33.41 -27.30 -54.71
N GLU A 921 -33.97 -28.46 -54.33
CA GLU A 921 -35.41 -28.63 -54.15
C GLU A 921 -35.91 -27.96 -52.86
N ASN A 922 -35.18 -28.13 -51.76
CA ASN A 922 -35.62 -27.72 -50.42
C ASN A 922 -35.10 -26.34 -49.99
N GLY A 923 -34.20 -25.74 -50.76
CA GLY A 923 -33.48 -24.50 -50.43
C GLY A 923 -32.29 -24.71 -49.48
N SER A 924 -32.15 -25.88 -48.87
CA SER A 924 -31.06 -26.26 -47.99
C SER A 924 -30.94 -27.79 -47.85
N PHE A 925 -29.79 -28.28 -47.41
CA PHE A 925 -29.53 -29.65 -47.00
C PHE A 925 -28.97 -29.64 -45.58
N THR A 926 -29.49 -30.50 -44.70
CA THR A 926 -29.05 -30.57 -43.30
C THR A 926 -27.81 -31.46 -43.19
N MET A 927 -26.68 -30.86 -42.80
CA MET A 927 -25.45 -31.59 -42.49
C MET A 927 -25.49 -32.07 -41.04
N GLU A 928 -25.35 -33.37 -40.85
CA GLU A 928 -25.34 -34.02 -39.54
C GLU A 928 -23.91 -34.21 -39.03
N PHE A 929 -23.70 -33.98 -37.73
CA PHE A 929 -22.41 -34.13 -37.06
C PHE A 929 -22.59 -34.86 -35.72
N ASP A 930 -21.65 -35.73 -35.35
CA ASP A 930 -21.74 -36.49 -34.10
C ASP A 930 -21.42 -35.64 -32.84
N TRP A 931 -20.90 -34.43 -33.03
CA TRP A 931 -20.36 -33.56 -31.96
C TRP A 931 -21.06 -32.20 -31.84
N ARG A 932 -22.06 -31.90 -32.68
CA ARG A 932 -22.83 -30.65 -32.60
C ARG A 932 -24.23 -30.79 -33.17
N THR A 933 -25.06 -29.78 -32.94
CA THR A 933 -26.35 -29.63 -33.61
C THR A 933 -26.18 -29.61 -35.12
N ALA A 934 -27.05 -30.33 -35.82
CA ALA A 934 -27.07 -30.38 -37.28
C ALA A 934 -27.22 -28.99 -37.90
N LEU A 935 -26.52 -28.74 -39.01
CA LEU A 935 -26.46 -27.43 -39.65
C LEU A 935 -27.26 -27.42 -40.96
N PRO A 936 -28.32 -26.59 -41.08
CA PRO A 936 -29.03 -26.41 -42.34
C PRO A 936 -28.15 -25.61 -43.30
N THR A 937 -27.52 -26.28 -44.26
CA THR A 937 -26.60 -25.66 -45.22
C THR A 937 -27.37 -25.24 -46.48
N GLY A 938 -27.35 -23.96 -46.81
CA GLY A 938 -28.16 -23.41 -47.91
C GLY A 938 -27.72 -23.85 -49.30
N PHE A 939 -28.64 -23.82 -50.24
CA PHE A 939 -28.37 -24.19 -51.64
C PHE A 939 -27.22 -23.39 -52.28
N GLN A 940 -27.02 -22.13 -51.87
CA GLN A 940 -25.94 -21.30 -52.41
C GLN A 940 -24.56 -21.90 -52.12
N TRP A 941 -24.34 -22.49 -50.94
CA TRP A 941 -23.09 -23.17 -50.62
C TRP A 941 -22.82 -24.36 -51.56
N PHE A 942 -23.83 -25.21 -51.79
CA PHE A 942 -23.69 -26.35 -52.73
C PHE A 942 -23.39 -25.89 -54.15
N LYS A 943 -23.99 -24.78 -54.57
CA LYS A 943 -23.70 -24.14 -55.85
C LYS A 943 -22.26 -23.64 -55.92
N ASP A 944 -21.80 -22.95 -54.89
CA ASP A 944 -20.42 -22.46 -54.81
C ASP A 944 -19.41 -23.62 -54.86
N VAL A 945 -19.63 -24.70 -54.10
CA VAL A 945 -18.77 -25.90 -54.12
C VAL A 945 -18.74 -26.56 -55.50
N LYS A 946 -19.88 -26.60 -56.21
CA LYS A 946 -19.98 -27.25 -57.52
C LYS A 946 -19.39 -26.41 -58.66
N GLU A 947 -19.52 -25.09 -58.58
CA GLU A 947 -19.21 -24.17 -59.68
C GLU A 947 -17.84 -23.49 -59.54
N THR A 948 -17.26 -23.43 -58.34
CA THR A 948 -15.97 -22.75 -58.08
C THR A 948 -14.79 -23.69 -58.27
N ASP A 949 -13.87 -23.34 -59.17
CA ASP A 949 -12.57 -24.01 -59.29
C ASP A 949 -11.57 -23.35 -58.34
N VAL A 950 -11.48 -23.86 -57.12
CA VAL A 950 -10.62 -23.28 -56.06
C VAL A 950 -9.17 -23.18 -56.51
N LEU A 951 -8.67 -24.16 -57.28
CA LEU A 951 -7.28 -24.14 -57.76
C LEU A 951 -7.06 -23.01 -58.76
N GLU A 952 -8.00 -22.74 -59.67
CA GLU A 952 -7.89 -21.59 -60.57
C GLU A 952 -7.96 -20.25 -59.81
N GLU A 953 -8.80 -20.14 -58.78
CA GLU A 953 -8.84 -18.94 -57.92
C GLU A 953 -7.50 -18.73 -57.20
N THR A 954 -6.87 -19.80 -56.67
CA THR A 954 -5.56 -19.68 -55.98
C THR A 954 -4.46 -19.11 -56.88
N LYS A 955 -4.53 -19.33 -58.21
CA LYS A 955 -3.56 -18.77 -59.16
C LYS A 955 -3.65 -17.26 -59.29
N THR A 956 -4.71 -16.64 -58.78
CA THR A 956 -4.86 -15.17 -58.79
C THR A 956 -4.25 -14.51 -57.55
N ILE A 957 -3.87 -15.30 -56.54
CA ILE A 957 -3.29 -14.81 -55.29
C ILE A 957 -1.84 -14.39 -55.55
N GLU A 958 -1.54 -13.10 -55.30
CA GLU A 958 -0.18 -12.55 -55.40
C GLU A 958 0.63 -12.72 -54.11
N ALA A 959 -0.05 -12.93 -52.97
CA ALA A 959 0.55 -13.17 -51.67
C ALA A 959 1.28 -14.55 -51.63
N PRO A 960 2.36 -14.69 -50.83
CA PRO A 960 3.00 -15.97 -50.60
C PRO A 960 2.08 -16.92 -49.82
N ILE A 961 2.08 -18.20 -50.19
CA ILE A 961 1.18 -19.24 -49.66
C ILE A 961 1.98 -20.36 -48.99
N LEU A 962 1.69 -20.65 -47.72
CA LEU A 962 2.15 -21.87 -47.04
C LEU A 962 1.00 -22.88 -46.92
N THR A 963 1.18 -24.07 -47.48
CA THR A 963 0.26 -25.19 -47.25
C THR A 963 0.87 -26.20 -46.30
N ILE A 964 0.14 -26.56 -45.23
CA ILE A 964 0.55 -27.55 -44.25
C ILE A 964 -0.43 -28.72 -44.29
N ASN A 965 0.06 -29.93 -44.57
CA ASN A 965 -0.78 -31.14 -44.65
C ASN A 965 -0.16 -32.30 -43.86
N GLY A 966 -1.00 -33.13 -43.27
CA GLY A 966 -0.55 -34.38 -42.63
C GLY A 966 -0.33 -35.49 -43.64
N ALA A 967 0.78 -36.22 -43.55
CA ALA A 967 1.09 -37.34 -44.45
C ALA A 967 0.08 -38.50 -44.35
N ALA A 968 -0.66 -38.59 -43.25
CA ALA A 968 -1.68 -39.60 -43.00
C ALA A 968 -3.12 -39.02 -43.08
N ASP A 969 -3.29 -37.80 -43.60
CA ASP A 969 -4.61 -37.22 -43.84
C ASP A 969 -5.36 -38.03 -44.90
N THR A 970 -6.52 -38.56 -44.54
CA THR A 970 -7.41 -39.33 -45.43
C THR A 970 -8.65 -38.55 -45.84
N VAL A 971 -8.84 -37.34 -45.32
CA VAL A 971 -9.98 -36.46 -45.62
C VAL A 971 -9.61 -35.52 -46.76
N VAL A 972 -8.44 -34.87 -46.66
CA VAL A 972 -7.88 -34.03 -47.71
C VAL A 972 -6.60 -34.66 -48.23
N ASP A 973 -6.52 -34.89 -49.54
CA ASP A 973 -5.34 -35.49 -50.16
C ASP A 973 -4.10 -34.63 -49.84
N PRO A 974 -3.07 -35.16 -49.15
CA PRO A 974 -1.87 -34.42 -48.80
C PRO A 974 -1.12 -33.83 -50.01
N ALA A 975 -1.33 -34.39 -51.22
CA ALA A 975 -0.74 -33.85 -52.45
C ALA A 975 -1.38 -32.53 -52.91
N SER A 976 -2.53 -32.15 -52.34
CA SER A 976 -3.24 -30.91 -52.68
C SER A 976 -2.42 -29.67 -52.35
N GLY A 977 -1.75 -29.64 -51.20
CA GLY A 977 -0.91 -28.51 -50.79
C GLY A 977 0.22 -28.24 -51.80
N LYS A 978 0.93 -29.29 -52.20
CA LYS A 978 1.94 -29.19 -53.26
C LYS A 978 1.35 -28.72 -54.59
N THR A 979 0.14 -29.15 -54.93
CA THR A 979 -0.56 -28.71 -56.16
C THR A 979 -0.85 -27.22 -56.15
N VAL A 980 -1.26 -26.65 -55.00
CA VAL A 980 -1.45 -25.21 -54.82
C VAL A 980 -0.12 -24.46 -54.96
N VAL A 981 0.92 -24.91 -54.27
CA VAL A 981 2.23 -24.23 -54.30
C VAL A 981 2.87 -24.26 -55.68
N ASP A 982 2.75 -25.38 -56.42
CA ASP A 982 3.22 -25.47 -57.80
C ASP A 982 2.45 -24.54 -58.76
N ALA A 983 1.23 -24.13 -58.39
CA ALA A 983 0.37 -23.22 -59.15
C ALA A 983 0.47 -21.75 -58.69
N ALA A 984 1.01 -21.49 -57.50
CA ALA A 984 1.12 -20.16 -56.91
C ALA A 984 2.04 -19.25 -57.73
N GLN A 985 1.72 -17.96 -57.79
CA GLN A 985 2.54 -16.98 -58.53
C GLN A 985 3.78 -16.51 -57.76
N ASN A 986 3.73 -16.62 -56.44
CA ASN A 986 4.75 -16.07 -55.55
C ASN A 986 5.80 -17.14 -55.21
N GLU A 987 7.08 -16.84 -55.52
CA GLU A 987 8.21 -17.76 -55.33
C GLU A 987 8.49 -18.10 -53.86
N ALA A 988 7.97 -17.33 -52.90
CA ALA A 988 8.07 -17.62 -51.47
C ALA A 988 6.98 -18.59 -50.96
N SER A 989 6.15 -19.15 -51.86
CA SER A 989 5.13 -20.14 -51.47
C SER A 989 5.76 -21.51 -51.19
N GLU A 990 5.33 -22.17 -50.13
CA GLU A 990 5.95 -23.37 -49.57
C GLU A 990 4.91 -24.44 -49.19
N ASN A 991 5.32 -25.71 -49.24
CA ASN A 991 4.48 -26.84 -48.82
C ASN A 991 5.18 -27.66 -47.74
N LEU A 992 4.57 -27.76 -46.56
CA LEU A 992 5.02 -28.56 -45.43
C LEU A 992 4.15 -29.83 -45.30
N ILE A 993 4.80 -30.99 -45.33
CA ILE A 993 4.15 -32.28 -45.01
C ILE A 993 4.63 -32.73 -43.63
N ILE A 994 3.69 -32.94 -42.71
CA ILE A 994 3.98 -33.44 -41.36
C ILE A 994 3.78 -34.96 -41.35
N GLU A 995 4.82 -35.70 -41.01
CA GLU A 995 4.78 -37.17 -40.95
C GLU A 995 3.91 -37.69 -39.79
N ASN A 996 3.23 -38.81 -39.98
CA ASN A 996 2.33 -39.42 -38.99
C ASN A 996 1.22 -38.49 -38.45
N CYS A 997 0.83 -37.50 -39.24
CA CYS A 997 -0.19 -36.51 -38.89
C CYS A 997 -1.49 -36.82 -39.67
N ASP A 998 -2.60 -36.95 -38.95
CA ASP A 998 -3.94 -37.06 -39.53
C ASP A 998 -4.55 -35.68 -39.86
N HIS A 999 -5.81 -35.67 -40.34
CA HIS A 999 -6.55 -34.46 -40.68
C HIS A 999 -6.74 -33.49 -39.49
N THR A 1000 -6.74 -34.03 -38.28
CA THR A 1000 -6.97 -33.30 -37.03
C THR A 1000 -5.66 -32.88 -36.35
N PHE A 1001 -4.52 -33.05 -37.03
CA PHE A 1001 -3.18 -32.84 -36.48
C PHE A 1001 -2.95 -33.60 -35.17
N ASN A 1002 -3.54 -34.79 -35.06
CA ASN A 1002 -3.49 -35.71 -33.92
C ASN A 1002 -4.07 -35.16 -32.59
N MET A 1003 -4.85 -34.07 -32.63
CA MET A 1003 -5.41 -33.40 -31.43
C MET A 1003 -6.24 -34.31 -30.51
N PHE A 1004 -6.85 -35.37 -31.05
CA PHE A 1004 -7.64 -36.33 -30.27
C PHE A 1004 -6.82 -37.45 -29.61
N THR A 1005 -5.54 -37.58 -29.95
CA THR A 1005 -4.68 -38.64 -29.41
C THR A 1005 -4.02 -38.26 -28.07
N GLY A 1006 -4.00 -36.97 -27.74
CA GLY A 1006 -3.22 -36.40 -26.64
C GLY A 1006 -1.72 -36.22 -26.97
N ASP A 1007 -1.30 -36.52 -28.21
CA ASP A 1007 0.02 -36.18 -28.75
C ASP A 1007 -0.07 -34.88 -29.57
N TYR A 1008 0.44 -33.80 -28.99
CA TYR A 1008 0.41 -32.45 -29.58
C TYR A 1008 1.61 -32.15 -30.49
N THR A 1009 2.50 -33.12 -30.74
CA THR A 1009 3.72 -32.89 -31.53
C THR A 1009 3.41 -32.35 -32.93
N ALA A 1010 2.41 -32.92 -33.61
CA ALA A 1010 2.06 -32.53 -34.97
C ALA A 1010 1.42 -31.13 -35.04
N VAL A 1011 0.51 -30.80 -34.11
CA VAL A 1011 -0.11 -29.47 -34.06
C VAL A 1011 0.93 -28.40 -33.69
N ASN A 1012 1.83 -28.66 -32.74
CA ASN A 1012 2.86 -27.71 -32.34
C ASN A 1012 3.82 -27.42 -33.50
N GLN A 1013 4.15 -28.43 -34.30
CA GLN A 1013 4.94 -28.24 -35.51
C GLN A 1013 4.20 -27.36 -36.55
N ALA A 1014 2.89 -27.53 -36.71
CA ALA A 1014 2.07 -26.71 -37.60
C ALA A 1014 1.97 -25.25 -37.10
N ILE A 1015 1.77 -25.05 -35.80
CA ILE A 1015 1.73 -23.73 -35.15
C ILE A 1015 3.04 -22.99 -35.35
N ALA A 1016 4.17 -23.61 -34.99
CA ALA A 1016 5.50 -23.00 -35.11
C ALA A 1016 5.78 -22.59 -36.57
N ALA A 1017 5.53 -23.49 -37.53
CA ALA A 1017 5.69 -23.18 -38.95
C ALA A 1017 4.77 -22.03 -39.43
N THR A 1018 3.56 -21.93 -38.87
CA THR A 1018 2.60 -20.87 -39.20
C THR A 1018 3.08 -19.52 -38.70
N ALA A 1019 3.49 -19.43 -37.43
CA ALA A 1019 3.98 -18.20 -36.83
C ALA A 1019 5.28 -17.71 -37.50
N ASP A 1020 6.23 -18.62 -37.71
CA ASP A 1020 7.50 -18.34 -38.41
C ASP A 1020 7.24 -17.79 -39.83
N TYR A 1021 6.32 -18.41 -40.55
CA TYR A 1021 6.01 -18.01 -41.92
C TYR A 1021 5.35 -16.64 -41.99
N PHE A 1022 4.34 -16.36 -41.15
CA PHE A 1022 3.73 -15.04 -41.10
C PHE A 1022 4.72 -13.95 -40.67
N ASN A 1023 5.61 -14.23 -39.73
CA ASN A 1023 6.67 -13.29 -39.37
C ASN A 1023 7.62 -13.02 -40.54
N ALA A 1024 8.02 -14.06 -41.28
CA ALA A 1024 8.87 -13.90 -42.45
C ALA A 1024 8.20 -13.06 -43.55
N THR A 1025 6.91 -13.29 -43.82
CA THR A 1025 6.21 -12.69 -44.97
C THR A 1025 5.55 -11.35 -44.66
N LEU A 1026 5.10 -11.10 -43.42
CA LEU A 1026 4.45 -9.85 -43.01
C LEU A 1026 5.43 -8.86 -42.36
N SER A 1027 6.34 -9.33 -41.51
CA SER A 1027 7.28 -8.46 -40.77
C SER A 1027 8.55 -8.12 -41.57
N GLY A 1028 8.89 -8.91 -42.60
CA GLY A 1028 10.08 -8.71 -43.44
C GLY A 1028 11.40 -9.12 -42.76
N THR A 1029 11.33 -9.78 -41.61
CA THR A 1029 12.45 -10.42 -40.93
C THR A 1029 12.70 -11.78 -41.57
N ALA A 1030 13.74 -11.89 -42.41
CA ALA A 1030 14.19 -13.20 -42.90
C ALA A 1030 14.44 -14.13 -41.70
N ALA A 1031 13.92 -15.36 -41.77
CA ALA A 1031 14.15 -16.40 -40.79
C ALA A 1031 15.64 -16.44 -40.41
N ALA A 1032 15.95 -16.14 -39.15
CA ALA A 1032 17.30 -16.31 -38.65
C ALA A 1032 17.65 -17.81 -38.77
N ASP A 1033 18.76 -18.11 -39.45
CA ASP A 1033 19.32 -19.46 -39.62
C ASP A 1033 19.26 -20.26 -38.30
N LYS A 1034 18.23 -21.10 -38.12
CA LYS A 1034 18.25 -22.26 -37.21
C LYS A 1034 18.51 -23.51 -38.04
N ALA A 1035 19.74 -23.62 -38.55
CA ALA A 1035 20.27 -24.84 -39.13
C ALA A 1035 21.19 -25.55 -38.12
N ALA A 1036 20.67 -26.57 -37.43
CA ALA A 1036 21.34 -27.85 -37.09
C ALA A 1036 20.52 -28.65 -36.07
#